data_AF-A0A8H3URP1-F1
#
_entry.id   AF-A0A8H3URP1-F1
#
_cell.length_a   1.000
_cell.length_b   1.000
_cell.length_c   1.000
_cell.angle_alpha   90.00
_cell.angle_beta   90.00
_cell.angle_gamma   90.00
#
_symmetry.space_group_name_H-M   'P 1'
#
loop_
_entity.id
_entity.type
_entity.pdbx_description
1 polymer ?
#
loop_
_entity_poly.entity_id
_entity_poly.type
_entity_poly.pdbx_seq_one_letter_code
_entity_poly.pdbx_strand_id
1 'polypeptide(L)'
;MLNLWSQVGRVGCSCPCPSCLTTKHKLVRRVSTAIATVRARPKTSSTFLYSAIFAAATVTDGYFKRQRRAHWDDAISKAHAQLEASRRAVQDYPDQLPEKSNEAPRGQMANAKKRRDAAHPGRPHEHLMNFENVLRYAPKPGAPRPPHIRTTEPLFYPSPWGAEYSAPQSLWSGESQRRKAYARIWSKKKMSKAEIAAARLAVKMIMAVELESISRINLGLLPQAVREIARLSRAEQNQLLSDLSVDLLATNTLEPWEGRRGATADMTVPQYEQREDNSHYPIVEELNESIVGLLQAYTAREIGFVALVGKIVHNLLVSSAPPDLQTVNLLLLGFHGLGDRAHIRDQITGAVIHFCLSVRVRPNEITCAAILACYIEQDNSTEFANFVGLMRAADGTRGLTLAKPDIHITEASDGRLVQHDQIERKVFQAVSPSGLVFWQVIRGVLKFSGLQAAIEICKNFGQLSWGLDRQCLFELLRQCVKEEDWEAGRWVWDQVEIFSLRHHKDLASIVGMMLALCLKCDERYMFDKIFSNALHHKYQLKVDEVTPVVLTDLAEAALRGIEYDGQMDDDEDDADTTAGEIYEAEEATEEAAFYGDGETPESPMWSEDIWVEEDFTENDSKQRKQPRIDSTKDRMDGKK
;
A
#
# COMPACT_ATOMS: atom_id res chain seq x y z
N MET A 1 -9.85 2.28 26.74
CA MET A 1 -9.53 2.64 25.35
C MET A 1 -10.48 3.69 24.72
N LEU A 2 -11.63 4.02 25.30
CA LEU A 2 -12.58 5.02 24.73
C LEU A 2 -12.29 6.50 25.09
N ASN A 3 -11.59 6.79 26.20
CA ASN A 3 -11.51 8.18 26.73
C ASN A 3 -10.35 9.04 26.21
N LEU A 4 -9.44 8.48 25.39
CA LEU A 4 -8.32 9.25 24.81
C LEU A 4 -8.58 9.69 23.35
N TRP A 5 -9.66 9.21 22.74
CA TRP A 5 -9.96 9.43 21.32
C TRP A 5 -11.19 10.31 21.07
N SER A 6 -11.71 10.96 22.11
CA SER A 6 -12.93 11.77 22.04
C SER A 6 -12.71 13.29 22.14
N GLN A 7 -11.47 13.79 21.96
CA GLN A 7 -11.16 15.22 22.12
C GLN A 7 -10.82 15.99 20.84
N VAL A 8 -11.04 15.41 19.66
CA VAL A 8 -11.02 16.15 18.39
C VAL A 8 -12.34 15.88 17.66
N GLY A 9 -13.24 16.87 17.66
CA GLY A 9 -14.53 16.82 16.95
C GLY A 9 -15.77 16.96 17.84
N ARG A 10 -15.99 18.15 18.44
CA ARG A 10 -17.32 18.56 18.94
C ARG A 10 -17.56 20.06 18.74
N VAL A 11 -18.09 20.43 17.57
CA VAL A 11 -18.98 21.57 17.27
C VAL A 11 -19.61 21.22 15.90
N GLY A 12 -20.92 21.22 15.60
CA GLY A 12 -22.17 21.47 16.32
C GLY A 12 -23.36 21.26 15.35
N CYS A 13 -24.54 20.96 15.91
CA CYS A 13 -25.91 21.18 15.37
C CYS A 13 -26.37 20.37 14.13
N SER A 14 -27.64 19.96 13.93
CA SER A 14 -28.86 19.95 14.75
C SER A 14 -30.01 19.22 14.00
N CYS A 15 -30.77 18.42 14.76
CA CYS A 15 -32.17 17.98 14.60
C CYS A 15 -32.44 16.49 14.26
N PRO A 16 -33.19 15.79 15.13
CA PRO A 16 -33.89 14.56 14.80
C PRO A 16 -35.39 14.82 14.75
N CYS A 17 -36.00 14.91 13.56
CA CYS A 17 -37.46 14.97 13.45
C CYS A 17 -38.05 13.85 12.58
N PRO A 18 -39.22 13.30 12.93
CA PRO A 18 -39.83 12.16 12.23
C PRO A 18 -40.44 12.50 10.86
N SER A 19 -40.29 13.73 10.37
CA SER A 19 -40.93 14.21 9.14
C SER A 19 -40.16 13.88 7.85
N CYS A 20 -38.93 13.37 7.95
CA CYS A 20 -38.10 13.04 6.78
C CYS A 20 -38.29 11.61 6.25
N LEU A 21 -39.17 10.81 6.86
CA LEU A 21 -39.45 9.45 6.44
C LEU A 21 -40.94 9.26 6.15
N THR A 22 -41.37 9.61 4.93
CA THR A 22 -42.44 8.88 4.22
C THR A 22 -42.37 9.24 2.73
N THR A 23 -42.39 8.26 1.81
CA THR A 23 -43.63 7.71 1.23
C THR A 23 -43.38 6.99 -0.12
N LYS A 24 -44.09 5.86 -0.31
CA LYS A 24 -44.61 5.23 -1.57
C LYS A 24 -43.67 4.32 -2.38
N HIS A 25 -44.11 3.25 -3.05
CA HIS A 25 -45.21 2.26 -2.89
C HIS A 25 -45.17 1.36 -4.15
N LYS A 26 -45.40 0.05 -3.94
CA LYS A 26 -46.28 -0.86 -4.72
C LYS A 26 -45.84 -1.50 -6.06
N LEU A 27 -46.00 -2.85 -6.03
CA LEU A 27 -46.48 -3.82 -7.03
C LEU A 27 -45.58 -4.08 -8.26
N VAL A 28 -45.32 -5.32 -8.69
CA VAL A 28 -46.30 -6.31 -9.18
C VAL A 28 -45.79 -7.76 -9.01
N ARG A 29 -46.70 -8.65 -8.59
CA ARG A 29 -46.58 -10.12 -8.63
C ARG A 29 -46.64 -10.67 -10.07
N ARG A 30 -45.90 -11.74 -10.37
CA ARG A 30 -46.42 -12.90 -11.12
C ARG A 30 -45.68 -14.20 -10.78
N VAL A 31 -46.45 -15.27 -10.83
CA VAL A 31 -46.25 -16.60 -10.25
C VAL A 31 -45.74 -17.60 -11.30
N SER A 32 -44.93 -18.56 -10.85
CA SER A 32 -44.32 -19.68 -11.58
C SER A 32 -45.29 -20.79 -12.00
N THR A 33 -44.84 -21.64 -12.95
CA THR A 33 -45.11 -23.09 -13.22
C THR A 33 -45.07 -23.32 -14.75
N ALA A 34 -44.60 -24.40 -15.39
CA ALA A 34 -44.31 -25.79 -15.02
C ALA A 34 -43.32 -26.46 -16.02
N ILE A 35 -43.10 -27.77 -15.80
CA ILE A 35 -42.06 -28.71 -16.23
C ILE A 35 -42.43 -29.55 -17.49
N ALA A 36 -41.42 -30.22 -18.07
CA ALA A 36 -41.41 -31.49 -18.87
C ALA A 36 -41.38 -31.33 -20.41
N THR A 37 -40.63 -32.06 -21.25
CA THR A 37 -40.00 -33.40 -21.19
C THR A 37 -38.83 -33.48 -22.19
N VAL A 38 -37.82 -34.31 -21.92
CA VAL A 38 -36.68 -34.62 -22.81
C VAL A 38 -36.95 -35.92 -23.59
N ARG A 39 -36.81 -35.88 -24.92
CA ARG A 39 -36.71 -37.06 -25.80
C ARG A 39 -35.53 -36.89 -26.76
N ALA A 40 -34.81 -37.97 -27.01
CA ALA A 40 -33.48 -37.99 -27.61
C ALA A 40 -33.47 -38.30 -29.13
N ARG A 41 -32.46 -37.71 -29.81
CA ARG A 41 -31.86 -38.01 -31.15
C ARG A 41 -32.59 -37.42 -32.38
N PRO A 42 -31.88 -37.03 -33.49
CA PRO A 42 -30.53 -37.42 -33.94
C PRO A 42 -29.52 -36.26 -34.11
N LYS A 43 -28.24 -36.59 -34.33
CA LYS A 43 -27.09 -35.68 -34.43
C LYS A 43 -27.30 -34.63 -35.53
N THR A 44 -27.34 -33.37 -35.12
CA THR A 44 -27.53 -32.19 -35.96
C THR A 44 -26.23 -31.75 -36.62
N SER A 45 -26.31 -31.34 -37.88
CA SER A 45 -25.25 -30.70 -38.69
C SER A 45 -24.64 -29.44 -38.05
N SER A 46 -25.21 -28.93 -36.97
CA SER A 46 -24.77 -27.74 -36.25
C SER A 46 -23.38 -27.89 -35.61
N THR A 47 -22.99 -29.06 -35.09
CA THR A 47 -21.65 -29.23 -34.50
C THR A 47 -20.54 -29.09 -35.53
N PHE A 48 -20.77 -29.51 -36.78
CA PHE A 48 -19.84 -29.28 -37.89
C PHE A 48 -19.76 -27.81 -38.26
N LEU A 49 -20.89 -27.09 -38.28
CA LEU A 49 -20.92 -25.65 -38.55
C LEU A 49 -20.15 -24.87 -37.47
N TYR A 50 -20.39 -25.16 -36.18
CA TYR A 50 -19.67 -24.50 -35.08
C TYR A 50 -18.17 -24.82 -35.10
N SER A 51 -17.79 -26.08 -35.38
CA SER A 51 -16.37 -26.45 -35.48
C SER A 51 -15.68 -25.76 -36.65
N ALA A 52 -16.36 -25.57 -37.78
CA ALA A 52 -15.83 -24.83 -38.92
C ALA A 52 -15.65 -23.33 -38.61
N ILE A 53 -16.56 -22.71 -37.87
CA ILE A 53 -16.45 -21.31 -37.43
C ILE A 53 -15.24 -21.13 -36.50
N PHE A 54 -15.05 -22.02 -35.52
CA PHE A 54 -13.89 -21.95 -34.62
C PHE A 54 -12.56 -22.27 -35.34
N ALA A 55 -12.56 -23.19 -36.30
CA ALA A 55 -11.39 -23.46 -37.13
C ALA A 55 -11.02 -22.24 -38.01
N ALA A 56 -12.00 -21.56 -38.60
CA ALA A 56 -11.75 -20.34 -39.37
C ALA A 56 -11.21 -19.21 -38.48
N ALA A 57 -11.78 -19.02 -37.28
CA ALA A 57 -11.35 -18.02 -36.32
C ALA A 57 -9.93 -18.27 -35.78
N THR A 58 -9.55 -19.53 -35.55
CA THR A 58 -8.20 -19.89 -35.10
C THR A 58 -7.15 -19.69 -36.19
N VAL A 59 -7.48 -19.93 -37.46
CA VAL A 59 -6.58 -19.66 -38.59
C VAL A 59 -6.40 -18.15 -38.81
N THR A 60 -7.47 -17.36 -38.73
CA THR A 60 -7.36 -15.89 -38.85
C THR A 60 -6.64 -15.27 -37.67
N ASP A 61 -6.89 -15.71 -36.43
CA ASP A 61 -6.12 -15.28 -35.26
C ASP A 61 -4.63 -15.64 -35.38
N GLY A 62 -4.33 -16.85 -35.88
CA GLY A 62 -2.96 -17.28 -36.18
C GLY A 62 -2.26 -16.36 -37.20
N TYR A 63 -2.97 -15.92 -38.23
CA TYR A 63 -2.45 -14.98 -39.24
C TYR A 63 -2.14 -13.61 -38.63
N PHE A 64 -3.07 -13.02 -37.86
CA PHE A 64 -2.84 -11.72 -37.22
C PHE A 64 -1.75 -11.77 -36.13
N LYS A 65 -1.62 -12.88 -35.40
CA LYS A 65 -0.50 -13.10 -34.46
C LYS A 65 0.84 -13.21 -35.19
N ARG A 66 0.88 -13.76 -36.40
CA ARG A 66 2.10 -13.82 -37.21
C ARG A 66 2.49 -12.44 -37.74
N GLN A 67 1.52 -11.65 -38.22
CA GLN A 67 1.75 -10.29 -38.68
C GLN A 67 2.24 -9.37 -37.56
N ARG A 68 1.66 -9.48 -36.35
CA ARG A 68 2.13 -8.75 -35.16
C ARG A 68 3.57 -9.14 -34.80
N ARG A 69 3.91 -10.43 -34.79
CA ARG A 69 5.29 -10.88 -34.55
C ARG A 69 6.28 -10.28 -35.55
N ALA A 70 5.94 -10.30 -36.84
CA ALA A 70 6.79 -9.69 -37.88
C ALA A 70 6.97 -8.17 -37.69
N HIS A 71 5.92 -7.45 -37.26
CA HIS A 71 6.02 -6.03 -36.93
C HIS A 71 6.90 -5.76 -35.70
N TRP A 72 6.84 -6.62 -34.68
CA TRP A 72 7.71 -6.54 -33.51
C TRP A 72 9.16 -6.86 -33.85
N ASP A 73 9.42 -7.86 -34.69
CA ASP A 73 10.78 -8.19 -35.13
C ASP A 73 11.41 -7.03 -35.93
N ASP A 74 10.63 -6.33 -36.77
CA ASP A 74 11.05 -5.12 -37.47
C ASP A 74 11.33 -3.95 -36.51
N ALA A 75 10.46 -3.73 -35.52
CA ALA A 75 10.65 -2.69 -34.50
C ALA A 75 11.89 -2.94 -33.64
N ILE A 76 12.13 -4.19 -33.22
CA ILE A 76 13.31 -4.59 -32.46
C ILE A 76 14.58 -4.40 -33.31
N SER A 77 14.54 -4.77 -34.59
CA SER A 77 15.68 -4.59 -35.50
C SER A 77 16.03 -3.11 -35.70
N LYS A 78 15.02 -2.24 -35.81
CA LYS A 78 15.22 -0.78 -35.90
C LYS A 78 15.79 -0.19 -34.61
N ALA A 79 15.31 -0.63 -33.45
CA ALA A 79 15.83 -0.18 -32.16
C ALA A 79 17.30 -0.61 -31.96
N HIS A 80 17.66 -1.84 -32.35
CA HIS A 80 19.05 -2.29 -32.34
C HIS A 80 19.93 -1.45 -33.28
N ALA A 81 19.47 -1.13 -34.48
CA ALA A 81 20.21 -0.28 -35.41
C ALA A 81 20.42 1.14 -34.86
N GLN A 82 19.44 1.72 -34.17
CA GLN A 82 19.56 3.02 -33.52
C GLN A 82 20.56 2.99 -32.35
N LEU A 83 20.53 1.93 -31.52
CA LEU A 83 21.50 1.75 -30.44
C LEU A 83 22.92 1.60 -30.95
N GLU A 84 23.13 0.83 -32.04
CA GLU A 84 24.45 0.72 -32.67
C GLU A 84 24.92 2.05 -33.26
N ALA A 85 24.01 2.83 -33.87
CA ALA A 85 24.33 4.17 -34.39
C ALA A 85 24.74 5.14 -33.26
N SER A 86 24.00 5.16 -32.15
CA SER A 86 24.34 5.96 -30.96
C SER A 86 25.65 5.52 -30.32
N ARG A 87 25.91 4.20 -30.25
CA ARG A 87 27.16 3.66 -29.72
C ARG A 87 28.36 4.08 -30.58
N ARG A 88 28.23 4.05 -31.91
CA ARG A 88 29.27 4.55 -32.82
C ARG A 88 29.47 6.07 -32.67
N ALA A 89 28.39 6.84 -32.54
CA ALA A 89 28.48 8.30 -32.32
C ALA A 89 29.18 8.69 -31.01
N VAL A 90 29.07 7.87 -29.95
CA VAL A 90 29.79 8.06 -28.69
C VAL A 90 31.26 7.62 -28.82
N GLN A 91 31.55 6.62 -29.65
CA GLN A 91 32.89 6.08 -29.82
C GLN A 91 33.76 6.91 -30.78
N ASP A 92 33.13 7.70 -31.65
CA ASP A 92 33.78 8.63 -32.59
C ASP A 92 33.94 10.07 -32.03
N TYR A 93 33.68 10.31 -30.74
CA TYR A 93 33.97 11.61 -30.11
C TYR A 93 35.45 11.66 -29.73
N PRO A 94 36.31 12.46 -30.42
CA PRO A 94 37.72 12.52 -30.12
C PRO A 94 37.98 13.21 -28.78
N ASP A 95 38.84 12.59 -27.96
CA ASP A 95 39.43 13.07 -26.70
C ASP A 95 40.18 14.40 -26.89
N GLN A 96 39.46 15.52 -26.99
CA GLN A 96 40.04 16.85 -26.91
C GLN A 96 39.15 17.80 -26.11
N LEU A 97 39.23 17.71 -24.78
CA LEU A 97 38.98 18.84 -23.90
C LEU A 97 39.98 18.85 -22.72
N PRO A 98 40.34 20.04 -22.23
CA PRO A 98 41.64 20.31 -21.63
C PRO A 98 41.70 19.94 -20.14
N GLU A 99 42.86 19.43 -19.72
CA GLU A 99 43.26 19.23 -18.33
C GLU A 99 43.06 20.51 -17.51
N LYS A 100 41.95 20.58 -16.77
CA LYS A 100 41.83 21.42 -15.58
C LYS A 100 41.96 20.51 -14.37
N SER A 101 43.10 20.64 -13.72
CA SER A 101 43.43 20.06 -12.42
C SER A 101 42.37 20.43 -11.36
N ASN A 102 41.46 19.51 -11.10
CA ASN A 102 40.60 19.49 -9.91
C ASN A 102 40.89 18.22 -9.13
N GLU A 103 42.05 18.18 -8.47
CA GLU A 103 42.26 17.31 -7.32
C GLU A 103 41.55 17.93 -6.11
N ALA A 104 40.25 17.70 -6.03
CA ALA A 104 39.48 17.80 -4.78
C ALA A 104 39.14 16.38 -4.30
N PRO A 105 39.21 16.11 -2.98
CA PRO A 105 39.40 14.76 -2.47
C PRO A 105 38.10 13.95 -2.48
N ARG A 106 37.93 13.11 -3.50
CA ARG A 106 36.90 12.04 -3.54
C ARG A 106 36.89 11.15 -2.27
N GLY A 107 38.00 11.08 -1.54
CA GLY A 107 38.10 10.37 -0.26
C GLY A 107 37.33 11.01 0.90
N GLN A 108 37.12 12.34 0.91
CA GLN A 108 36.43 13.01 2.01
C GLN A 108 34.90 12.90 1.90
N MET A 109 34.32 12.95 0.69
CA MET A 109 32.87 12.72 0.52
C MET A 109 32.46 11.26 0.79
N ALA A 110 33.32 10.28 0.43
CA ALA A 110 33.07 8.87 0.74
C ALA A 110 33.12 8.61 2.26
N ASN A 111 34.04 9.26 2.99
CA ASN A 111 34.10 9.18 4.46
C ASN A 111 32.99 9.98 5.16
N ALA A 112 32.56 11.11 4.61
CA ALA A 112 31.43 11.88 5.14
C ALA A 112 30.10 11.13 4.98
N LYS A 113 29.88 10.47 3.83
CA LYS A 113 28.72 9.59 3.61
C LYS A 113 28.77 8.37 4.55
N LYS A 114 29.92 7.73 4.68
CA LYS A 114 30.12 6.60 5.61
C LYS A 114 29.95 6.99 7.09
N ARG A 115 30.29 8.23 7.47
CA ARG A 115 30.04 8.79 8.82
C ARG A 115 28.56 9.12 9.06
N ARG A 116 27.84 9.66 8.06
CA ARG A 116 26.39 9.88 8.13
C ARG A 116 25.61 8.56 8.23
N ASP A 117 25.99 7.56 7.44
CA ASP A 117 25.38 6.21 7.46
C ASP A 117 25.69 5.45 8.77
N ALA A 118 26.75 5.83 9.50
CA ALA A 118 27.05 5.30 10.83
C ALA A 118 26.26 5.97 11.96
N ALA A 119 25.85 7.24 11.78
CA ALA A 119 25.08 8.00 12.77
C ALA A 119 23.59 7.62 12.78
N HIS A 120 23.03 7.24 11.62
CA HIS A 120 21.65 6.75 11.54
C HIS A 120 21.62 5.22 11.61
N PRO A 121 20.81 4.60 12.49
CA PRO A 121 20.62 3.16 12.47
C PRO A 121 20.13 2.75 11.08
N GLY A 122 20.92 1.96 10.34
CA GLY A 122 20.62 1.57 8.97
C GLY A 122 19.16 1.13 8.84
N ARG A 123 18.42 1.68 7.88
CA ARG A 123 16.95 1.71 7.86
C ARG A 123 16.38 0.33 7.45
N PRO A 124 16.09 -0.61 8.38
CA PRO A 124 15.64 -1.96 8.02
C PRO A 124 14.30 -1.95 7.28
N HIS A 125 13.50 -0.91 7.52
CA HIS A 125 12.22 -0.71 6.87
C HIS A 125 12.38 -0.35 5.39
N GLU A 126 13.31 0.53 5.04
CA GLU A 126 13.57 0.90 3.64
C GLU A 126 14.00 -0.31 2.82
N HIS A 127 14.76 -1.23 3.43
CA HIS A 127 15.11 -2.47 2.75
C HIS A 127 13.86 -3.26 2.36
N LEU A 128 12.91 -3.46 3.28
CA LEU A 128 11.67 -4.21 2.97
C LEU A 128 10.73 -3.48 2.00
N MET A 129 10.87 -2.16 1.89
CA MET A 129 10.02 -1.29 1.08
C MET A 129 10.58 -1.03 -0.33
N ASN A 130 11.62 -1.76 -0.78
CA ASN A 130 12.12 -1.65 -2.14
C ASN A 130 11.39 -2.61 -3.12
N PHE A 131 11.39 -2.28 -4.41
CA PHE A 131 10.64 -3.04 -5.43
C PHE A 131 11.06 -4.50 -5.54
N GLU A 132 12.37 -4.77 -5.45
CA GLU A 132 12.91 -6.12 -5.54
C GLU A 132 12.41 -7.00 -4.38
N ASN A 133 12.37 -6.45 -3.17
CA ASN A 133 11.92 -7.16 -1.99
C ASN A 133 10.40 -7.33 -1.94
N VAL A 134 9.63 -6.38 -2.49
CA VAL A 134 8.18 -6.55 -2.69
C VAL A 134 7.92 -7.79 -3.55
N LEU A 135 8.57 -7.89 -4.72
CA LEU A 135 8.45 -9.06 -5.60
C LEU A 135 8.98 -10.35 -4.94
N ARG A 136 10.15 -10.27 -4.28
CA ARG A 136 10.81 -11.41 -3.65
C ARG A 136 9.99 -12.00 -2.50
N TYR A 137 9.35 -11.15 -1.70
CA TYR A 137 8.58 -11.56 -0.53
C TYR A 137 7.07 -11.56 -0.76
N ALA A 138 6.63 -11.60 -2.03
CA ALA A 138 5.24 -11.76 -2.39
C ALA A 138 4.62 -12.96 -1.65
N PRO A 139 3.37 -12.87 -1.15
CA PRO A 139 2.72 -13.93 -0.38
C PRO A 139 2.21 -15.07 -1.29
N LYS A 140 3.07 -15.55 -2.19
CA LYS A 140 2.84 -16.68 -3.08
C LYS A 140 3.49 -17.96 -2.52
N PRO A 141 2.96 -19.15 -2.86
CA PRO A 141 3.56 -20.41 -2.47
C PRO A 141 5.05 -20.49 -2.87
N GLY A 142 5.90 -20.94 -1.96
CA GLY A 142 7.34 -21.09 -2.18
C GLY A 142 8.16 -19.79 -2.09
N ALA A 143 7.53 -18.62 -1.94
CA ALA A 143 8.27 -17.38 -1.75
C ALA A 143 9.03 -17.39 -0.39
N PRO A 144 10.25 -16.85 -0.34
CA PRO A 144 10.97 -16.71 0.92
C PRO A 144 10.22 -15.77 1.88
N ARG A 145 10.58 -15.85 3.17
CA ARG A 145 10.14 -14.89 4.19
C ARG A 145 11.22 -13.83 4.38
N PRO A 146 10.85 -12.55 4.59
CA PRO A 146 11.83 -11.53 4.93
C PRO A 146 12.46 -11.82 6.30
N PRO A 147 13.69 -11.33 6.53
CA PRO A 147 14.31 -11.42 7.85
C PRO A 147 13.41 -10.77 8.90
N HIS A 148 13.36 -11.38 10.09
CA HIS A 148 12.57 -10.84 11.18
C HIS A 148 13.15 -9.52 11.69
N ILE A 149 12.30 -8.48 11.73
CA ILE A 149 12.62 -7.24 12.42
C ILE A 149 12.60 -7.54 13.92
N ARG A 150 13.69 -7.20 14.59
CA ARG A 150 13.85 -7.41 16.03
C ARG A 150 13.12 -6.29 16.77
N THR A 151 12.35 -6.63 17.81
CA THR A 151 11.51 -5.69 18.57
C THR A 151 11.59 -5.92 20.09
N THR A 152 11.09 -4.96 20.88
CA THR A 152 11.01 -5.03 22.36
C THR A 152 9.99 -6.02 22.89
N GLU A 153 9.02 -6.47 22.09
CA GLU A 153 8.08 -7.53 22.48
C GLU A 153 8.61 -8.91 22.06
N PRO A 154 8.46 -9.96 22.90
CA PRO A 154 9.09 -11.25 22.67
C PRO A 154 8.34 -11.96 21.55
N LEU A 155 8.87 -11.79 20.33
CA LEU A 155 8.54 -12.53 19.11
C LEU A 155 7.09 -13.01 19.05
N PHE A 156 6.16 -12.05 18.95
CA PHE A 156 4.84 -12.34 18.40
C PHE A 156 4.89 -12.50 16.86
N TYR A 157 6.10 -12.51 16.26
CA TYR A 157 6.29 -12.87 14.85
C TYR A 157 7.40 -13.92 14.56
N PRO A 158 7.04 -15.05 13.93
CA PRO A 158 5.65 -15.48 13.77
C PRO A 158 4.98 -15.53 15.15
N SER A 159 3.66 -15.39 15.19
CA SER A 159 2.83 -15.51 16.40
C SER A 159 3.45 -16.51 17.40
N PRO A 160 3.29 -16.41 18.73
CA PRO A 160 3.79 -17.44 19.65
C PRO A 160 3.36 -18.85 19.23
N TRP A 161 2.26 -18.90 18.47
CA TRP A 161 1.63 -20.06 17.86
C TRP A 161 2.23 -20.52 16.52
N GLY A 162 3.08 -19.73 15.86
CA GLY A 162 3.81 -20.04 14.63
C GLY A 162 3.28 -19.33 13.38
N ALA A 163 3.99 -19.47 12.26
CA ALA A 163 3.72 -18.73 11.02
C ALA A 163 2.35 -19.09 10.40
N GLU A 164 1.81 -20.25 10.76
CA GLU A 164 0.50 -20.74 10.30
C GLU A 164 -0.68 -19.96 10.89
N TYR A 165 -0.46 -19.13 11.92
CA TYR A 165 -1.48 -18.30 12.56
C TYR A 165 -1.53 -16.88 12.00
N SER A 166 -0.52 -16.49 11.22
CA SER A 166 -0.51 -15.23 10.48
C SER A 166 -1.56 -15.22 9.38
N ALA A 167 -2.05 -14.03 9.05
CA ALA A 167 -2.95 -13.86 7.91
C ALA A 167 -2.27 -14.36 6.63
N PRO A 168 -2.98 -15.01 5.69
CA PRO A 168 -2.35 -15.60 4.50
C PRO A 168 -1.51 -14.61 3.67
N GLN A 169 -1.94 -13.35 3.62
CA GLN A 169 -1.27 -12.27 2.90
C GLN A 169 -0.05 -11.66 3.62
N SER A 170 0.18 -12.02 4.89
CA SER A 170 1.33 -11.53 5.66
C SER A 170 2.65 -11.94 5.00
N LEU A 171 3.63 -11.05 5.04
CA LEU A 171 4.98 -11.35 4.56
C LEU A 171 5.63 -12.55 5.28
N TRP A 172 5.17 -12.85 6.49
CA TRP A 172 5.70 -13.93 7.33
C TRP A 172 4.74 -15.11 7.47
N SER A 173 3.66 -15.14 6.69
CA SER A 173 2.69 -16.24 6.70
C SER A 173 3.31 -17.60 6.36
N GLY A 174 2.76 -18.66 6.95
CA GLY A 174 3.14 -20.04 6.68
C GLY A 174 2.75 -20.49 5.28
N GLU A 175 3.51 -21.44 4.74
CA GLU A 175 3.33 -21.96 3.38
C GLU A 175 1.94 -22.55 3.16
N SER A 176 1.36 -23.20 4.17
CA SER A 176 0.02 -23.80 4.04
C SER A 176 -1.06 -22.73 3.89
N GLN A 177 -0.95 -21.61 4.61
CA GLN A 177 -1.86 -20.48 4.49
C GLN A 177 -1.73 -19.78 3.14
N ARG A 178 -0.49 -19.58 2.65
CA ARG A 178 -0.23 -19.01 1.31
C ARG A 178 -0.88 -19.86 0.23
N ARG A 179 -0.67 -21.18 0.26
CA ARG A 179 -1.31 -22.12 -0.70
C ARG A 179 -2.83 -22.06 -0.64
N LYS A 180 -3.42 -22.03 0.55
CA LYS A 180 -4.87 -21.93 0.73
C LYS A 180 -5.43 -20.62 0.16
N ALA A 181 -4.73 -19.50 0.32
CA ALA A 181 -5.15 -18.23 -0.23
C ALA A 181 -4.93 -18.15 -1.75
N TYR A 182 -3.82 -18.68 -2.23
CA TYR A 182 -3.47 -18.75 -3.66
C TYR A 182 -4.40 -19.68 -4.45
N ALA A 183 -5.01 -20.66 -3.80
CA ALA A 183 -6.03 -21.50 -4.44
C ALA A 183 -7.42 -20.84 -4.54
N ARG A 184 -7.63 -19.65 -3.95
CA ARG A 184 -8.94 -18.99 -3.92
C ARG A 184 -9.13 -18.07 -5.12
N ILE A 185 -10.13 -18.39 -5.92
CA ILE A 185 -10.64 -17.54 -6.98
C ILE A 185 -11.51 -16.44 -6.38
N TRP A 186 -11.45 -15.25 -6.96
CA TRP A 186 -12.29 -14.11 -6.59
C TRP A 186 -13.73 -14.35 -7.03
N SER A 187 -14.68 -13.91 -6.21
CA SER A 187 -16.09 -13.94 -6.61
C SER A 187 -16.32 -13.02 -7.81
N LYS A 188 -17.35 -13.32 -8.63
CA LYS A 188 -17.76 -12.45 -9.73
C LYS A 188 -17.97 -11.00 -9.29
N LYS A 189 -18.59 -10.79 -8.12
CA LYS A 189 -18.78 -9.47 -7.50
C LYS A 189 -17.44 -8.74 -7.31
N LYS A 190 -16.44 -9.43 -6.73
CA LYS A 190 -15.11 -8.85 -6.51
C LYS A 190 -14.38 -8.57 -7.82
N MET A 191 -14.54 -9.44 -8.83
CA MET A 191 -13.99 -9.22 -10.17
C MET A 191 -14.57 -7.96 -10.82
N SER A 192 -15.90 -7.83 -10.89
CA SER A 192 -16.53 -6.61 -11.43
C SER A 192 -16.11 -5.35 -10.68
N LYS A 193 -15.98 -5.43 -9.35
CA LYS A 193 -15.50 -4.32 -8.52
C LYS A 193 -14.06 -3.93 -8.88
N ALA A 194 -13.20 -4.91 -9.14
CA ALA A 194 -11.82 -4.69 -9.57
C ALA A 194 -11.74 -4.06 -10.96
N GLU A 195 -12.56 -4.51 -11.91
CA GLU A 195 -12.63 -3.95 -13.27
C GLU A 195 -12.99 -2.45 -13.25
N ILE A 196 -14.09 -2.09 -12.57
CA ILE A 196 -14.54 -0.70 -12.44
C ILE A 196 -13.52 0.14 -11.66
N ALA A 197 -12.98 -0.39 -10.56
CA ALA A 197 -12.01 0.34 -9.75
C ALA A 197 -10.69 0.57 -10.51
N ALA A 198 -10.24 -0.38 -11.34
CA ALA A 198 -9.05 -0.23 -12.16
C ALA A 198 -9.26 0.81 -13.27
N ALA A 199 -10.44 0.81 -13.91
CA ALA A 199 -10.85 1.87 -14.83
C ALA A 199 -10.84 3.26 -14.15
N ARG A 200 -11.43 3.38 -12.96
CA ARG A 200 -11.41 4.62 -12.16
C ARG A 200 -9.98 5.05 -11.80
N LEU A 201 -9.13 4.11 -11.39
CA LEU A 201 -7.72 4.35 -11.10
C LEU A 201 -6.99 4.90 -12.33
N ALA A 202 -7.19 4.28 -13.50
CA ALA A 202 -6.64 4.74 -14.77
C ALA A 202 -7.03 6.18 -15.09
N VAL A 203 -8.33 6.52 -15.00
CA VAL A 203 -8.81 7.89 -15.24
C VAL A 203 -8.16 8.89 -14.29
N LYS A 204 -8.12 8.60 -12.98
CA LYS A 204 -7.44 9.46 -12.00
C LYS A 204 -5.95 9.65 -12.28
N MET A 205 -5.25 8.59 -12.66
CA MET A 205 -3.81 8.67 -12.98
C MET A 205 -3.56 9.54 -14.23
N ILE A 206 -4.40 9.43 -15.26
CA ILE A 206 -4.31 10.26 -16.46
C ILE A 206 -4.65 11.73 -16.17
N MET A 207 -5.66 11.96 -15.34
CA MET A 207 -6.04 13.29 -14.85
C MET A 207 -4.91 13.98 -14.07
N ALA A 208 -4.14 13.23 -13.28
CA ALA A 208 -3.06 13.76 -12.46
C ALA A 208 -1.84 14.22 -13.28
N VAL A 209 -1.62 13.65 -14.49
CA VAL A 209 -0.51 14.04 -15.36
C VAL A 209 -0.88 15.11 -16.40
N GLU A 210 -2.11 15.63 -16.35
CA GLU A 210 -2.57 16.80 -17.13
C GLU A 210 -2.19 16.76 -18.61
N LEU A 211 -2.54 15.65 -19.29
CA LEU A 211 -2.21 15.44 -20.71
C LEU A 211 -2.83 16.48 -21.65
N GLU A 212 -3.76 17.31 -21.17
CA GLU A 212 -4.37 18.40 -21.94
C GLU A 212 -3.34 19.44 -22.40
N SER A 213 -2.26 19.61 -21.64
CA SER A 213 -1.12 20.49 -21.97
C SER A 213 -0.24 19.94 -23.11
N ILE A 214 -0.38 18.65 -23.44
CA ILE A 214 0.45 17.97 -24.43
C ILE A 214 -0.18 18.13 -25.82
N SER A 215 0.61 18.59 -26.79
CA SER A 215 0.14 18.81 -28.16
C SER A 215 -0.66 17.61 -28.72
N ARG A 216 -1.76 17.88 -29.43
CA ARG A 216 -2.63 16.84 -30.02
C ARG A 216 -1.89 15.83 -30.90
N ILE A 217 -0.75 16.23 -31.48
CA ILE A 217 0.12 15.38 -32.30
C ILE A 217 0.74 14.26 -31.46
N ASN A 218 1.09 14.53 -30.19
CA ASN A 218 1.71 13.56 -29.30
C ASN A 218 0.69 12.58 -28.67
N LEU A 219 -0.61 12.91 -28.64
CA LEU A 219 -1.67 11.97 -28.21
C LEU A 219 -1.75 10.74 -29.13
N GLY A 220 -1.35 10.88 -30.40
CA GLY A 220 -1.25 9.77 -31.35
C GLY A 220 -0.21 8.72 -30.97
N LEU A 221 0.77 9.07 -30.13
CA LEU A 221 1.82 8.16 -29.66
C LEU A 221 1.38 7.35 -28.43
N LEU A 222 0.29 7.75 -27.76
CA LEU A 222 -0.23 7.04 -26.61
C LEU A 222 -0.90 5.71 -27.03
N PRO A 223 -0.79 4.65 -26.22
CA PRO A 223 -1.55 3.42 -26.43
C PRO A 223 -3.06 3.69 -26.51
N GLN A 224 -3.78 2.91 -27.32
CA GLN A 224 -5.20 3.14 -27.61
C GLN A 224 -6.06 3.29 -26.34
N ALA A 225 -5.90 2.40 -25.35
CA ALA A 225 -6.64 2.44 -24.09
C ALA A 225 -6.41 3.74 -23.30
N VAL A 226 -5.19 4.28 -23.32
CA VAL A 226 -4.85 5.55 -22.65
C VAL A 226 -5.40 6.73 -23.46
N ARG A 227 -5.33 6.63 -24.78
CA ARG A 227 -5.77 7.67 -25.71
C ARG A 227 -7.27 7.93 -25.61
N GLU A 228 -8.08 6.91 -25.33
CA GLU A 228 -9.52 7.05 -25.10
C GLU A 228 -9.81 8.00 -23.93
N ILE A 229 -9.09 7.85 -22.82
CA ILE A 229 -9.22 8.73 -21.64
C ILE A 229 -8.62 10.12 -21.92
N ALA A 230 -7.42 10.16 -22.51
CA ALA A 230 -6.66 11.38 -22.74
C ALA A 230 -7.32 12.35 -23.74
N ARG A 231 -8.27 11.88 -24.55
CA ARG A 231 -9.03 12.71 -25.50
C ARG A 231 -10.22 13.42 -24.88
N LEU A 232 -10.71 12.92 -23.74
CA LEU A 232 -11.81 13.52 -23.01
C LEU A 232 -11.34 14.83 -22.36
N SER A 233 -12.19 15.85 -22.40
CA SER A 233 -12.01 17.07 -21.62
C SER A 233 -12.09 16.79 -20.12
N ARG A 234 -11.54 17.67 -19.29
CA ARG A 234 -11.63 17.56 -17.82
C ARG A 234 -13.05 17.37 -17.31
N ALA A 235 -14.04 18.05 -17.91
CA ALA A 235 -15.45 17.91 -17.56
C ALA A 235 -15.98 16.50 -17.87
N GLU A 236 -15.65 15.95 -19.05
CA GLU A 236 -16.01 14.59 -19.45
C GLU A 236 -15.29 13.54 -18.59
N GLN A 237 -14.03 13.77 -18.22
CA GLN A 237 -13.28 12.90 -17.31
C GLN A 237 -13.92 12.88 -15.90
N ASN A 238 -14.34 14.04 -15.39
CA ASN A 238 -15.08 14.13 -14.12
C ASN A 238 -16.43 13.41 -14.19
N GLN A 239 -17.16 13.57 -15.29
CA GLN A 239 -18.42 12.85 -15.51
C GLN A 239 -18.17 11.33 -15.53
N LEU A 240 -17.17 10.87 -16.27
CA LEU A 240 -16.76 9.48 -16.32
C LEU A 240 -16.38 8.93 -14.93
N LEU A 241 -15.65 9.71 -14.11
CA LEU A 241 -15.36 9.33 -12.72
C LEU A 241 -16.61 9.22 -11.86
N SER A 242 -17.58 10.12 -12.04
CA SER A 242 -18.87 10.08 -11.35
C SER A 242 -19.63 8.80 -11.71
N ASP A 243 -19.75 8.50 -13.00
CA ASP A 243 -20.44 7.30 -13.51
C ASP A 243 -19.79 6.01 -12.99
N LEU A 244 -18.46 5.93 -13.04
CA LEU A 244 -17.70 4.81 -12.46
C LEU A 244 -17.89 4.69 -10.93
N SER A 245 -18.12 5.80 -10.22
CA SER A 245 -18.43 5.77 -8.77
C SER A 245 -19.78 5.14 -8.51
N VAL A 246 -20.79 5.57 -9.27
CA VAL A 246 -22.16 5.04 -9.19
C VAL A 246 -22.16 3.55 -9.50
N ASP A 247 -21.43 3.14 -10.53
CA ASP A 247 -21.26 1.74 -10.91
C ASP A 247 -20.56 0.92 -9.84
N LEU A 248 -19.50 1.47 -9.23
CA LEU A 248 -18.79 0.83 -8.14
C LEU A 248 -19.70 0.62 -6.92
N LEU A 249 -20.55 1.59 -6.58
CA LEU A 249 -21.56 1.47 -5.52
C LEU A 249 -22.63 0.44 -5.88
N ALA A 250 -23.07 0.42 -7.13
CA ALA A 250 -24.04 -0.56 -7.63
C ALA A 250 -23.52 -2.00 -7.54
N THR A 251 -22.19 -2.23 -7.57
CA THR A 251 -21.65 -3.58 -7.33
C THR A 251 -21.97 -4.12 -5.94
N ASN A 252 -22.29 -3.26 -4.96
CA ASN A 252 -22.63 -3.69 -3.61
C ASN A 252 -24.03 -4.35 -3.54
N THR A 253 -24.97 -3.99 -4.42
CA THR A 253 -26.40 -4.35 -4.35
C THR A 253 -26.81 -5.57 -5.19
N LEU A 254 -25.86 -6.35 -5.70
CA LEU A 254 -26.04 -7.70 -6.30
C LEU A 254 -26.85 -7.82 -7.61
N GLU A 255 -27.40 -6.74 -8.18
CA GLU A 255 -27.94 -6.82 -9.55
C GLU A 255 -26.82 -7.26 -10.51
N PRO A 256 -27.05 -8.24 -11.41
CA PRO A 256 -26.02 -8.76 -12.31
C PRO A 256 -25.41 -7.65 -13.15
N TRP A 257 -24.24 -7.17 -12.74
CA TRP A 257 -23.45 -6.14 -13.42
C TRP A 257 -23.19 -6.47 -14.90
N GLU A 258 -23.23 -7.77 -15.25
CA GLU A 258 -23.12 -8.26 -16.63
C GLU A 258 -24.05 -7.54 -17.63
N GLY A 259 -25.22 -7.04 -17.19
CA GLY A 259 -26.13 -6.26 -18.04
C GLY A 259 -25.89 -4.74 -18.12
N ARG A 260 -25.08 -4.16 -17.21
CA ARG A 260 -24.78 -2.71 -17.18
C ARG A 260 -23.44 -2.33 -17.82
N ARG A 261 -22.59 -3.32 -18.16
CA ARG A 261 -21.23 -3.12 -18.73
C ARG A 261 -21.15 -2.20 -19.96
N GLY A 262 -22.25 -1.87 -20.62
CA GLY A 262 -22.27 -1.08 -21.86
C GLY A 262 -22.98 0.27 -21.78
N ALA A 263 -23.43 0.73 -20.59
CA ALA A 263 -24.26 1.93 -20.49
C ALA A 263 -23.50 3.20 -20.09
N THR A 264 -22.31 3.10 -19.47
CA THR A 264 -21.72 4.21 -18.70
C THR A 264 -20.39 4.77 -19.22
N ALA A 265 -19.76 4.26 -20.29
CA ALA A 265 -18.49 4.85 -20.72
C ALA A 265 -18.12 4.64 -22.20
N ASP A 266 -17.71 5.72 -22.85
CA ASP A 266 -16.95 5.73 -24.11
C ASP A 266 -15.49 5.22 -23.95
N MET A 267 -15.20 4.51 -22.85
CA MET A 267 -13.88 4.00 -22.49
C MET A 267 -13.90 2.47 -22.36
N THR A 268 -12.81 1.84 -22.79
CA THR A 268 -12.57 0.42 -22.53
C THR A 268 -12.35 0.15 -21.03
N VAL A 269 -13.33 -0.48 -20.36
CA VAL A 269 -13.17 -1.05 -19.01
C VAL A 269 -12.43 -2.39 -19.12
N PRO A 270 -11.41 -2.66 -18.27
CA PRO A 270 -10.68 -3.93 -18.32
C PRO A 270 -11.62 -5.11 -18.07
N GLN A 271 -11.31 -6.25 -18.70
CA GLN A 271 -12.04 -7.50 -18.50
C GLN A 271 -11.11 -8.51 -17.84
N TYR A 272 -11.39 -8.81 -16.58
CA TYR A 272 -10.54 -9.66 -15.78
C TYR A 272 -11.10 -11.08 -15.74
N GLU A 273 -10.25 -12.07 -15.97
CA GLU A 273 -10.56 -13.49 -15.88
C GLU A 273 -9.68 -14.18 -14.85
N GLN A 274 -10.29 -14.99 -13.99
CA GLN A 274 -9.57 -15.95 -13.16
C GLN A 274 -10.06 -17.36 -13.50
N ARG A 275 -9.11 -18.22 -13.86
CA ARG A 275 -9.35 -19.62 -14.22
C ARG A 275 -8.93 -20.55 -13.08
N GLU A 276 -9.63 -21.68 -12.97
CA GLU A 276 -9.39 -22.70 -11.93
C GLU A 276 -7.99 -23.35 -12.04
N ASP A 277 -7.39 -23.30 -13.22
CA ASP A 277 -6.03 -23.80 -13.49
C ASP A 277 -4.92 -22.84 -13.04
N ASN A 278 -5.27 -21.72 -12.40
CA ASN A 278 -4.32 -20.71 -11.93
C ASN A 278 -3.51 -20.05 -13.06
N SER A 279 -3.96 -20.15 -14.32
CA SER A 279 -3.28 -19.55 -15.49
C SER A 279 -3.26 -18.01 -15.51
N HIS A 280 -4.02 -17.38 -14.62
CA HIS A 280 -4.02 -15.93 -14.45
C HIS A 280 -2.78 -15.42 -13.69
N TYR A 281 -2.13 -16.24 -12.86
CA TYR A 281 -0.98 -15.80 -12.06
C TYR A 281 0.25 -15.41 -12.88
N PRO A 282 0.66 -16.15 -13.93
CA PRO A 282 1.73 -15.70 -14.82
C PRO A 282 1.48 -14.32 -15.44
N ILE A 283 0.21 -14.00 -15.74
CA ILE A 283 -0.20 -12.70 -16.30
C ILE A 283 -0.06 -11.59 -15.25
N VAL A 284 -0.44 -11.87 -13.99
CA VAL A 284 -0.22 -10.94 -12.87
C VAL A 284 1.28 -10.74 -12.60
N GLU A 285 2.09 -11.80 -12.69
CA GLU A 285 3.54 -11.71 -12.54
C GLU A 285 4.16 -10.86 -13.65
N GLU A 286 3.78 -11.07 -14.91
CA GLU A 286 4.21 -10.25 -16.04
C GLU A 286 3.81 -8.77 -15.88
N LEU A 287 2.57 -8.52 -15.41
CA LEU A 287 2.11 -7.16 -15.09
C LEU A 287 3.00 -6.50 -14.02
N ASN A 288 3.29 -7.22 -12.94
CA ASN A 288 4.10 -6.72 -11.83
C ASN A 288 5.57 -6.48 -12.24
N GLU A 289 6.17 -7.41 -12.99
CA GLU A 289 7.52 -7.25 -13.55
C GLU A 289 7.60 -6.05 -14.51
N SER A 290 6.59 -5.87 -15.36
CA SER A 290 6.49 -4.73 -16.26
C SER A 290 6.42 -3.40 -15.50
N ILE A 291 5.62 -3.32 -14.44
CA ILE A 291 5.54 -2.11 -13.59
C ILE A 291 6.90 -1.82 -12.93
N VAL A 292 7.58 -2.83 -12.40
CA VAL A 292 8.93 -2.64 -11.81
C VAL A 292 9.91 -2.14 -12.86
N GLY A 293 9.94 -2.74 -14.05
CA GLY A 293 10.81 -2.31 -15.14
C GLY A 293 10.55 -0.85 -15.55
N LEU A 294 9.29 -0.42 -15.58
CA LEU A 294 8.92 0.97 -15.87
C LEU A 294 9.38 1.93 -14.76
N LEU A 295 9.17 1.58 -13.49
CA LEU A 295 9.62 2.39 -12.35
C LEU A 295 11.14 2.52 -12.34
N GLN A 296 11.87 1.43 -12.60
CA GLN A 296 13.33 1.43 -12.70
C GLN A 296 13.83 2.28 -13.87
N ALA A 297 13.21 2.16 -15.05
CA ALA A 297 13.55 2.99 -16.21
C ALA A 297 13.33 4.49 -15.93
N TYR A 298 12.29 4.83 -15.17
CA TYR A 298 12.07 6.22 -14.73
C TYR A 298 13.15 6.68 -13.74
N THR A 299 13.49 5.88 -12.73
CA THR A 299 14.59 6.19 -11.80
C THR A 299 15.93 6.35 -12.52
N ALA A 300 16.17 5.56 -13.56
CA ALA A 300 17.32 5.65 -14.45
C ALA A 300 17.25 6.81 -15.46
N ARG A 301 16.15 7.59 -15.46
CA ARG A 301 15.88 8.73 -16.37
C ARG A 301 15.80 8.33 -17.85
N GLU A 302 15.47 7.08 -18.15
CA GLU A 302 15.29 6.55 -19.51
C GLU A 302 13.91 6.89 -20.09
N ILE A 303 12.91 7.06 -19.23
CA ILE A 303 11.55 7.47 -19.61
C ILE A 303 11.09 8.66 -18.77
N GLY A 304 10.28 9.53 -19.37
CA GLY A 304 9.64 10.64 -18.65
C GLY A 304 8.46 10.17 -17.79
N PHE A 305 8.08 11.00 -16.80
CA PHE A 305 7.01 10.69 -15.84
C PHE A 305 5.65 10.43 -16.51
N VAL A 306 5.30 11.24 -17.52
CA VAL A 306 4.06 11.05 -18.28
C VAL A 306 4.05 9.71 -19.02
N ALA A 307 5.19 9.32 -19.60
CA ALA A 307 5.32 8.04 -20.29
C ALA A 307 5.25 6.86 -19.31
N LEU A 308 5.83 7.00 -18.11
CA LEU A 308 5.70 6.04 -17.02
C LEU A 308 4.22 5.81 -16.66
N VAL A 309 3.49 6.89 -16.33
CA VAL A 309 2.09 6.82 -15.93
C VAL A 309 1.23 6.25 -17.06
N GLY A 310 1.39 6.74 -18.30
CA GLY A 310 0.66 6.24 -19.45
C GLY A 310 0.89 4.75 -19.71
N LYS A 311 2.13 4.25 -19.62
CA LYS A 311 2.43 2.82 -19.79
C LYS A 311 1.85 1.96 -18.67
N ILE A 312 1.92 2.42 -17.41
CA ILE A 312 1.30 1.71 -16.28
C ILE A 312 -0.22 1.64 -16.47
N VAL A 313 -0.88 2.75 -16.82
CA VAL A 313 -2.33 2.79 -17.08
C VAL A 313 -2.70 1.83 -18.21
N HIS A 314 -1.94 1.83 -19.30
CA HIS A 314 -2.15 0.89 -20.40
C HIS A 314 -2.10 -0.57 -19.93
N ASN A 315 -1.08 -0.94 -19.14
CA ASN A 315 -0.93 -2.29 -18.62
C ASN A 315 -2.11 -2.68 -17.72
N LEU A 316 -2.59 -1.77 -16.86
CA LEU A 316 -3.74 -2.01 -15.97
C LEU A 316 -5.05 -2.24 -16.74
N LEU A 317 -5.26 -1.50 -17.84
CA LEU A 317 -6.48 -1.57 -18.66
C LEU A 317 -6.48 -2.77 -19.63
N VAL A 318 -5.31 -3.21 -20.10
CA VAL A 318 -5.20 -4.28 -21.10
C VAL A 318 -4.93 -5.66 -20.47
N SER A 319 -4.40 -5.71 -19.25
CA SER A 319 -4.22 -6.98 -18.53
C SER A 319 -5.56 -7.73 -18.42
N SER A 320 -5.55 -9.01 -18.75
CA SER A 320 -6.70 -9.89 -18.52
C SER A 320 -6.75 -10.44 -17.10
N ALA A 321 -5.76 -10.15 -16.26
CA ALA A 321 -5.74 -10.53 -14.85
C ALA A 321 -5.85 -9.28 -13.96
N PRO A 322 -6.58 -9.37 -12.83
CA PRO A 322 -6.81 -8.23 -11.97
C PRO A 322 -5.52 -7.83 -11.24
N PRO A 323 -5.28 -6.53 -10.99
CA PRO A 323 -4.21 -6.06 -10.12
C PRO A 323 -4.32 -6.72 -8.74
N ASP A 324 -3.21 -7.28 -8.27
CA ASP A 324 -3.16 -7.98 -6.99
C ASP A 324 -2.55 -7.13 -5.88
N LEU A 325 -2.36 -7.73 -4.71
CA LEU A 325 -1.72 -7.07 -3.57
C LEU A 325 -0.31 -6.57 -3.90
N GLN A 326 0.45 -7.30 -4.74
CA GLN A 326 1.78 -6.87 -5.14
C GLN A 326 1.69 -5.68 -6.09
N THR A 327 0.76 -5.69 -7.04
CA THR A 327 0.52 -4.53 -7.91
C THR A 327 0.25 -3.28 -7.08
N VAL A 328 -0.61 -3.37 -6.05
CA VAL A 328 -0.89 -2.23 -5.15
C VAL A 328 0.38 -1.77 -4.41
N ASN A 329 1.14 -2.68 -3.82
CA ASN A 329 2.38 -2.33 -3.12
C ASN A 329 3.41 -1.65 -4.04
N LEU A 330 3.57 -2.17 -5.25
CA LEU A 330 4.46 -1.59 -6.26
C LEU A 330 4.02 -0.20 -6.68
N LEU A 331 2.72 0.04 -6.86
CA LEU A 331 2.22 1.37 -7.23
C LEU A 331 2.34 2.36 -6.07
N LEU A 332 2.02 1.96 -4.83
CA LEU A 332 2.17 2.82 -3.66
C LEU A 332 3.62 3.24 -3.45
N LEU A 333 4.54 2.27 -3.33
CA LEU A 333 5.96 2.55 -3.14
C LEU A 333 6.57 3.23 -4.37
N GLY A 334 6.09 2.79 -5.54
CA GLY A 334 6.49 3.27 -6.85
C GLY A 334 6.30 4.75 -6.98
N PHE A 335 5.10 5.26 -6.73
CA PHE A 335 4.84 6.69 -6.86
C PHE A 335 5.30 7.48 -5.63
N HIS A 336 5.22 6.91 -4.43
CA HIS A 336 5.67 7.57 -3.20
C HIS A 336 7.14 8.05 -3.28
N GLY A 337 8.03 7.24 -3.85
CA GLY A 337 9.47 7.53 -3.92
C GLY A 337 9.96 8.41 -5.08
N LEU A 338 9.09 8.96 -5.94
CA LEU A 338 9.50 9.62 -7.19
C LEU A 338 9.54 11.16 -7.16
N GLY A 339 10.52 11.72 -6.44
CA GLY A 339 11.06 13.07 -6.67
C GLY A 339 10.09 14.28 -6.58
N ASP A 340 10.54 15.40 -7.15
CA ASP A 340 10.09 16.81 -6.93
C ASP A 340 8.63 17.16 -7.32
N ARG A 341 7.74 16.17 -7.55
CA ARG A 341 6.34 16.39 -7.96
C ARG A 341 5.35 15.92 -6.91
N ALA A 342 5.48 16.47 -5.69
CA ALA A 342 4.71 16.06 -4.52
C ALA A 342 3.20 15.98 -4.78
N HIS A 343 2.59 17.06 -5.30
CA HIS A 343 1.15 17.13 -5.56
C HIS A 343 0.63 16.04 -6.53
N ILE A 344 1.29 15.83 -7.67
CA ILE A 344 0.86 14.83 -8.66
C ILE A 344 0.99 13.41 -8.09
N ARG A 345 2.08 13.16 -7.37
CA ARG A 345 2.29 11.90 -6.66
C ARG A 345 1.16 11.64 -5.69
N ASP A 346 0.74 12.64 -4.92
CA ASP A 346 -0.28 12.50 -3.89
C ASP A 346 -1.65 12.17 -4.47
N GLN A 347 -1.99 12.75 -5.62
CA GLN A 347 -3.19 12.37 -6.36
C GLN A 347 -3.14 10.91 -6.81
N ILE A 348 -2.00 10.45 -7.33
CA ILE A 348 -1.82 9.07 -7.81
C ILE A 348 -1.85 8.09 -6.64
N THR A 349 -1.10 8.32 -5.57
CA THR A 349 -1.08 7.43 -4.39
C THR A 349 -2.46 7.40 -3.73
N GLY A 350 -3.16 8.53 -3.61
CA GLY A 350 -4.54 8.59 -3.15
C GLY A 350 -5.50 7.76 -4.03
N ALA A 351 -5.32 7.79 -5.35
CA ALA A 351 -6.10 6.95 -6.26
C ALA A 351 -5.81 5.44 -6.06
N VAL A 352 -4.55 5.07 -5.83
CA VAL A 352 -4.15 3.68 -5.55
C VAL A 352 -4.71 3.20 -4.20
N ILE A 353 -4.68 4.05 -3.16
CA ILE A 353 -5.29 3.76 -1.85
C ILE A 353 -6.80 3.51 -2.02
N HIS A 354 -7.48 4.40 -2.75
CA HIS A 354 -8.90 4.24 -3.03
C HIS A 354 -9.21 2.94 -3.79
N PHE A 355 -8.39 2.56 -4.78
CA PHE A 355 -8.50 1.27 -5.46
C PHE A 355 -8.39 0.10 -4.46
N CYS A 356 -7.34 0.10 -3.63
CA CYS A 356 -7.08 -0.95 -2.64
C CYS A 356 -8.28 -1.16 -1.70
N LEU A 357 -8.79 -0.08 -1.12
CA LEU A 357 -9.91 -0.11 -0.18
C LEU A 357 -11.23 -0.46 -0.86
N SER A 358 -11.48 0.09 -2.06
CA SER A 358 -12.69 -0.19 -2.84
C SER A 358 -12.80 -1.66 -3.20
N VAL A 359 -11.77 -2.24 -3.79
CA VAL A 359 -11.75 -3.65 -4.22
C VAL A 359 -11.66 -4.61 -3.03
N ARG A 360 -11.39 -4.09 -1.82
CA ARG A 360 -11.10 -4.86 -0.62
C ARG A 360 -9.94 -5.83 -0.89
N VAL A 361 -8.87 -5.30 -1.48
CA VAL A 361 -7.57 -5.96 -1.51
C VAL A 361 -7.12 -6.06 -0.06
N ARG A 362 -6.78 -7.26 0.41
CA ARG A 362 -6.40 -7.45 1.82
C ARG A 362 -4.99 -6.89 2.02
N PRO A 363 -4.82 -5.78 2.75
CA PRO A 363 -3.50 -5.18 2.92
C PRO A 363 -2.60 -6.10 3.74
N ASN A 364 -1.32 -6.11 3.40
CA ASN A 364 -0.27 -6.70 4.22
C ASN A 364 0.55 -5.61 4.91
N GLU A 365 1.64 -6.01 5.58
CA GLU A 365 2.44 -5.09 6.37
C GLU A 365 3.12 -4.00 5.51
N ILE A 366 3.51 -4.33 4.27
CA ILE A 366 4.02 -3.34 3.31
C ILE A 366 2.91 -2.36 2.92
N THR A 367 1.72 -2.86 2.58
CA THR A 367 0.60 -2.00 2.19
C THR A 367 0.24 -1.02 3.30
N CYS A 368 0.03 -1.51 4.53
CA CYS A 368 -0.34 -0.65 5.65
C CYS A 368 0.73 0.42 5.91
N ALA A 369 2.01 0.04 5.92
CA ALA A 369 3.08 0.98 6.17
C ALA A 369 3.25 2.00 5.01
N ALA A 370 3.05 1.60 3.76
CA ALA A 370 3.10 2.52 2.62
C ALA A 370 1.94 3.53 2.63
N ILE A 371 0.72 3.08 2.98
CA ILE A 371 -0.44 3.97 3.11
C ILE A 371 -0.23 4.99 4.23
N LEU A 372 0.21 4.54 5.41
CA LEU A 372 0.53 5.43 6.53
C LEU A 372 1.61 6.44 6.14
N ALA A 373 2.67 6.00 5.46
CA ALA A 373 3.73 6.89 4.99
C ALA A 373 3.21 7.96 4.01
N CYS A 374 2.29 7.59 3.10
CA CYS A 374 1.64 8.56 2.20
C CYS A 374 0.87 9.63 2.99
N TYR A 375 0.06 9.24 3.97
CA TYR A 375 -0.69 10.21 4.78
C TYR A 375 0.21 11.11 5.63
N ILE A 376 1.32 10.57 6.16
CA ILE A 376 2.32 11.36 6.89
C ILE A 376 2.96 12.43 5.99
N GLU A 377 3.33 12.07 4.77
CA GLU A 377 3.95 13.01 3.83
C GLU A 377 2.96 14.04 3.30
N GLN A 378 1.69 13.66 3.14
CA GLN A 378 0.59 14.55 2.72
C GLN A 378 0.07 15.47 3.84
N ASP A 379 0.67 15.38 5.02
CA ASP A 379 0.19 16.05 6.24
C ASP A 379 -1.29 15.79 6.57
N ASN A 380 -1.80 14.62 6.19
CA ASN A 380 -3.22 14.29 6.32
C ASN A 380 -3.48 13.50 7.61
N SER A 381 -3.52 14.22 8.73
CA SER A 381 -3.74 13.65 10.07
C SER A 381 -5.08 12.92 10.20
N THR A 382 -6.14 13.43 9.56
CA THR A 382 -7.48 12.83 9.57
C THR A 382 -7.49 11.46 8.93
N GLU A 383 -6.97 11.34 7.70
CA GLU A 383 -6.92 10.05 7.00
C GLU A 383 -5.95 9.07 7.64
N PHE A 384 -4.85 9.57 8.20
CA PHE A 384 -3.94 8.78 9.03
C PHE A 384 -4.67 8.14 10.21
N ALA A 385 -5.39 8.94 11.02
CA ALA A 385 -6.13 8.47 12.19
C ALA A 385 -7.26 7.50 11.80
N ASN A 386 -8.02 7.83 10.74
CA ASN A 386 -9.06 6.97 10.20
C ASN A 386 -8.49 5.60 9.80
N PHE A 387 -7.36 5.58 9.10
CA PHE A 387 -6.74 4.35 8.64
C PHE A 387 -6.20 3.50 9.81
N VAL A 388 -5.58 4.11 10.82
CA VAL A 388 -5.18 3.41 12.06
C VAL A 388 -6.41 2.83 12.78
N GLY A 389 -7.51 3.56 12.83
CA GLY A 389 -8.80 3.09 13.34
C GLY A 389 -9.30 1.85 12.60
N LEU A 390 -9.26 1.86 11.27
CA LEU A 390 -9.62 0.71 10.42
C LEU A 390 -8.68 -0.49 10.63
N MET A 391 -7.38 -0.25 10.86
CA MET A 391 -6.41 -1.33 11.14
C MET A 391 -6.73 -2.07 12.45
N ARG A 392 -7.34 -1.38 13.42
CA ARG A 392 -7.69 -1.93 14.73
C ARG A 392 -9.17 -2.28 14.87
N ALA A 393 -9.99 -1.97 13.86
CA ALA A 393 -11.45 -2.03 13.94
C ALA A 393 -11.99 -1.30 15.19
N ALA A 394 -11.44 -0.09 15.44
CA ALA A 394 -11.64 0.64 16.69
C ALA A 394 -13.07 1.18 16.86
N ASP A 395 -13.70 1.60 15.75
CA ASP A 395 -15.08 2.13 15.74
C ASP A 395 -16.14 1.03 15.82
N GLY A 396 -15.73 -0.22 15.65
CA GLY A 396 -16.57 -1.41 15.62
C GLY A 396 -17.58 -1.50 14.50
N THR A 397 -17.64 -0.49 13.63
CA THR A 397 -18.49 -0.48 12.44
C THR A 397 -17.73 -0.93 11.21
N ARG A 398 -16.42 -0.66 11.17
CA ARG A 398 -15.56 -0.89 10.01
C ARG A 398 -14.22 -1.47 10.42
N GLY A 399 -13.57 -2.12 9.45
CA GLY A 399 -12.22 -2.63 9.59
C GLY A 399 -11.65 -2.98 8.22
N LEU A 400 -10.32 -3.04 8.12
CA LEU A 400 -9.66 -3.37 6.85
C LEU A 400 -10.00 -4.77 6.34
N THR A 401 -10.24 -5.72 7.26
CA THR A 401 -10.55 -7.10 6.89
C THR A 401 -11.63 -7.71 7.76
N LEU A 402 -12.53 -8.46 7.12
CA LEU A 402 -13.53 -9.30 7.77
C LEU A 402 -13.02 -10.74 7.90
N ALA A 403 -13.20 -11.31 9.09
CA ALA A 403 -13.07 -12.73 9.35
C ALA A 403 -14.41 -13.43 9.07
N LYS A 404 -14.41 -14.76 9.15
CA LYS A 404 -15.66 -15.51 9.02
C LYS A 404 -16.57 -15.21 10.22
N PRO A 405 -17.88 -15.01 10.02
CA PRO A 405 -18.84 -14.78 11.11
C PRO A 405 -18.87 -15.87 12.19
N ASP A 406 -18.60 -17.12 11.80
CA ASP A 406 -18.66 -18.30 12.64
C ASP A 406 -17.32 -18.64 13.33
N ILE A 407 -16.31 -17.77 13.19
CA ILE A 407 -15.01 -18.02 13.79
C ILE A 407 -15.08 -17.90 15.32
N HIS A 408 -14.63 -18.94 16.02
CA HIS A 408 -14.51 -18.89 17.46
C HIS A 408 -13.23 -18.13 17.86
N ILE A 409 -13.37 -17.07 18.67
CA ILE A 409 -12.23 -16.32 19.19
C ILE A 409 -11.60 -17.14 20.31
N THR A 410 -10.44 -17.70 20.02
CA THR A 410 -9.54 -18.36 20.97
C THR A 410 -8.58 -17.35 21.61
N GLU A 411 -7.93 -17.72 22.72
CA GLU A 411 -6.84 -16.94 23.34
C GLU A 411 -5.73 -16.58 22.32
N ALA A 412 -5.40 -17.50 21.40
CA ALA A 412 -4.40 -17.26 20.36
C ALA A 412 -4.81 -16.22 19.31
N SER A 413 -6.12 -15.96 19.19
CA SER A 413 -6.69 -14.97 18.28
C SER A 413 -7.18 -13.71 18.99
N ASP A 414 -7.08 -13.68 20.32
CA ASP A 414 -7.46 -12.54 21.13
C ASP A 414 -6.58 -11.33 20.78
N GLY A 415 -7.19 -10.14 20.72
CA GLY A 415 -6.55 -8.91 20.23
C GLY A 415 -6.33 -8.81 18.70
N ARG A 416 -6.44 -9.92 17.95
CA ARG A 416 -6.44 -9.93 16.46
C ARG A 416 -7.84 -9.99 15.88
N LEU A 417 -8.72 -10.81 16.46
CA LEU A 417 -10.12 -10.86 16.08
C LEU A 417 -10.92 -9.97 17.02
N VAL A 418 -11.63 -9.01 16.43
CA VAL A 418 -12.42 -8.03 17.16
C VAL A 418 -13.88 -8.25 16.80
N GLN A 419 -14.68 -8.63 17.79
CA GLN A 419 -16.12 -8.72 17.67
C GLN A 419 -16.72 -7.64 18.55
N HIS A 420 -17.62 -6.84 17.98
CA HIS A 420 -18.30 -5.77 18.69
C HIS A 420 -19.73 -6.19 19.02
N ASP A 421 -20.14 -6.02 20.27
CA ASP A 421 -21.43 -6.48 20.78
C ASP A 421 -22.62 -5.88 20.02
N GLN A 422 -22.45 -4.68 19.47
CA GLN A 422 -23.50 -3.96 18.74
C GLN A 422 -23.75 -4.49 17.32
N ILE A 423 -22.82 -5.26 16.75
CA ILE A 423 -22.96 -5.79 15.39
C ILE A 423 -22.97 -7.32 15.46
N GLU A 424 -24.17 -7.87 15.61
CA GLU A 424 -24.35 -9.31 15.57
C GLU A 424 -23.79 -9.87 14.25
N ARG A 425 -22.97 -10.92 14.35
CA ARG A 425 -22.42 -11.74 13.24
C ARG A 425 -21.24 -11.15 12.45
N LYS A 426 -20.65 -10.01 12.82
CA LYS A 426 -19.40 -9.55 12.16
C LYS A 426 -18.20 -9.70 13.09
N VAL A 427 -17.16 -10.33 12.57
CA VAL A 427 -15.86 -10.43 13.23
C VAL A 427 -14.84 -9.74 12.34
N PHE A 428 -14.22 -8.69 12.86
CA PHE A 428 -13.16 -7.97 12.18
C PHE A 428 -11.81 -8.61 12.49
N GLN A 429 -10.91 -8.58 11.53
CA GLN A 429 -9.54 -9.00 11.71
C GLN A 429 -8.65 -7.76 11.71
N ALA A 430 -8.10 -7.44 12.89
CA ALA A 430 -7.12 -6.40 13.07
C ALA A 430 -5.77 -6.77 12.43
N VAL A 431 -5.03 -5.75 12.03
CA VAL A 431 -3.67 -5.90 11.48
C VAL A 431 -2.79 -6.54 12.55
N SER A 432 -2.00 -7.53 12.12
CA SER A 432 -1.09 -8.23 13.02
C SER A 432 0.09 -7.33 13.41
N PRO A 433 0.61 -7.43 14.65
CA PRO A 433 1.73 -6.61 15.08
C PRO A 433 2.95 -6.77 14.17
N SER A 434 3.52 -5.66 13.74
CA SER A 434 4.68 -5.62 12.86
C SER A 434 5.50 -4.36 13.12
N GLY A 435 6.80 -4.49 13.35
CA GLY A 435 7.70 -3.35 13.55
C GLY A 435 7.64 -2.36 12.36
N LEU A 436 7.53 -2.88 11.13
CA LEU A 436 7.38 -2.06 9.92
C LEU A 436 6.16 -1.13 9.96
N VAL A 437 5.01 -1.67 10.37
CA VAL A 437 3.77 -0.90 10.45
C VAL A 437 3.81 -0.01 11.68
N PHE A 438 4.33 -0.51 12.80
CA PHE A 438 4.37 0.25 14.05
C PHE A 438 5.23 1.49 13.94
N TRP A 439 6.38 1.37 13.27
CA TRP A 439 7.24 2.50 12.97
C TRP A 439 6.48 3.64 12.29
N GLN A 440 5.67 3.35 11.27
CA GLN A 440 4.90 4.39 10.59
C GLN A 440 3.78 4.94 11.48
N VAL A 441 3.15 4.12 12.33
CA VAL A 441 2.19 4.62 13.32
C VAL A 441 2.86 5.60 14.28
N ILE A 442 4.01 5.23 14.87
CA ILE A 442 4.72 6.10 15.81
C ILE A 442 5.22 7.37 15.12
N ARG A 443 5.79 7.25 13.92
CA ARG A 443 6.22 8.41 13.11
C ARG A 443 5.07 9.38 12.85
N GLY A 444 3.90 8.89 12.45
CA GLY A 444 2.75 9.75 12.21
C GLY A 444 2.18 10.38 13.48
N VAL A 445 2.16 9.64 14.60
CA VAL A 445 1.71 10.21 15.88
C VAL A 445 2.68 11.27 16.38
N LEU A 446 3.99 11.05 16.25
CA LEU A 446 5.00 12.06 16.57
C LEU A 446 4.76 13.33 15.75
N LYS A 447 4.52 13.19 14.44
CA LYS A 447 4.23 14.33 13.55
C LYS A 447 2.94 15.07 13.93
N PHE A 448 1.83 14.35 14.13
CA PHE A 448 0.50 14.94 14.23
C PHE A 448 0.01 15.21 15.66
N SER A 449 0.63 14.60 16.67
CA SER A 449 0.13 14.64 18.05
C SER A 449 1.24 14.76 19.10
N GLY A 450 2.51 14.76 18.69
CA GLY A 450 3.67 14.96 19.56
C GLY A 450 4.10 13.71 20.35
N LEU A 451 5.18 13.89 21.13
CA LEU A 451 5.86 12.82 21.87
C LEU A 451 4.96 12.12 22.88
N GLN A 452 4.20 12.87 23.68
CA GLN A 452 3.41 12.28 24.76
C GLN A 452 2.35 11.30 24.22
N ALA A 453 1.65 11.67 23.15
CA ALA A 453 0.69 10.80 22.47
C ALA A 453 1.39 9.55 21.90
N ALA A 454 2.59 9.70 21.33
CA ALA A 454 3.36 8.58 20.81
C ALA A 454 3.75 7.59 21.92
N ILE A 455 4.19 8.06 23.09
CA ILE A 455 4.52 7.22 24.24
C ILE A 455 3.28 6.48 24.77
N GLU A 456 2.13 7.15 24.85
CA GLU A 456 0.87 6.53 25.26
C GLU A 456 0.41 5.44 24.28
N ILE A 457 0.52 5.70 22.98
CA ILE A 457 0.25 4.70 21.95
C ILE A 457 1.23 3.53 22.08
N CYS A 458 2.51 3.79 22.33
CA CYS A 458 3.48 2.72 22.56
C CYS A 458 3.09 1.82 23.73
N LYS A 459 2.68 2.41 24.87
CA LYS A 459 2.23 1.66 26.05
C LYS A 459 0.97 0.84 25.75
N ASN A 460 -0.01 1.42 25.07
CA ASN A 460 -1.27 0.75 24.74
C ASN A 460 -1.08 -0.37 23.71
N PHE A 461 -0.27 -0.14 22.67
CA PHE A 461 0.01 -1.12 21.64
C PHE A 461 0.97 -2.21 22.13
N GLY A 462 1.85 -1.91 23.09
CA GLY A 462 2.69 -2.91 23.77
C GLY A 462 1.87 -4.00 24.45
N GLN A 463 0.75 -3.64 25.10
CA GLN A 463 -0.22 -4.60 25.66
C GLN A 463 -0.83 -5.53 24.59
N LEU A 464 -0.88 -5.06 23.35
CA LEU A 464 -1.36 -5.79 22.18
C LEU A 464 -0.21 -6.48 21.42
N SER A 465 0.95 -6.65 22.08
CA SER A 465 2.15 -7.31 21.54
C SER A 465 2.80 -6.59 20.36
N TRP A 466 2.62 -5.28 20.21
CA TRP A 466 3.39 -4.46 19.29
C TRP A 466 4.69 -4.03 19.94
N GLY A 467 5.82 -4.49 19.40
CA GLY A 467 7.13 -4.15 19.91
C GLY A 467 7.80 -3.03 19.14
N LEU A 468 8.59 -2.22 19.85
CA LEU A 468 9.44 -1.18 19.29
C LEU A 468 10.71 -1.82 18.73
N ASP A 469 11.05 -1.53 17.48
CA ASP A 469 12.36 -1.91 16.95
C ASP A 469 13.41 -0.83 17.23
N ARG A 470 14.63 -1.10 16.76
CA ARG A 470 15.76 -0.18 16.91
C ARG A 470 15.46 1.20 16.32
N GLN A 471 14.72 1.29 15.21
CA GLN A 471 14.45 2.56 14.55
C GLN A 471 13.43 3.37 15.36
N CYS A 472 12.34 2.74 15.83
CA CYS A 472 11.39 3.37 16.75
C CYS A 472 12.08 3.89 18.02
N LEU A 473 12.92 3.08 18.66
CA LEU A 473 13.60 3.45 19.91
C LEU A 473 14.55 4.64 19.72
N PHE A 474 15.27 4.66 18.61
CA PHE A 474 16.16 5.77 18.26
C PHE A 474 15.38 7.06 18.04
N GLU A 475 14.31 7.03 17.26
CA GLU A 475 13.52 8.22 16.94
C GLU A 475 12.80 8.79 18.17
N LEU A 476 12.23 7.91 19.01
CA LEU A 476 11.61 8.34 20.25
C LEU A 476 12.61 9.03 21.17
N LEU A 477 13.82 8.47 21.35
CA LEU A 477 14.87 9.14 22.14
C LEU A 477 15.33 10.45 21.51
N ARG A 478 15.45 10.51 20.18
CA ARG A 478 15.79 11.75 19.46
C ARG A 478 14.76 12.83 19.75
N GLN A 479 13.47 12.50 19.72
CA GLN A 479 12.41 13.44 20.07
C GLN A 479 12.47 13.83 21.55
N CYS A 480 12.74 12.90 22.48
CA CYS A 480 12.94 13.24 23.89
C CYS A 480 14.08 14.26 24.08
N VAL A 481 15.17 14.13 23.32
CA VAL A 481 16.26 15.12 23.37
C VAL A 481 15.82 16.46 22.77
N LYS A 482 15.07 16.48 21.66
CA LYS A 482 14.53 17.72 21.08
C LYS A 482 13.67 18.47 22.10
N GLU A 483 12.77 17.76 22.78
CA GLU A 483 11.80 18.31 23.75
C GLU A 483 12.33 18.45 25.20
N GLU A 484 13.53 17.97 25.50
CA GLU A 484 14.11 17.94 26.86
C GLU A 484 13.28 17.13 27.87
N ASP A 485 12.52 16.15 27.39
CA ASP A 485 11.64 15.30 28.22
C ASP A 485 12.40 14.10 28.79
N TRP A 486 12.85 14.25 30.03
CA TRP A 486 13.53 13.21 30.79
C TRP A 486 12.64 12.01 31.13
N GLU A 487 11.37 12.23 31.47
CA GLU A 487 10.48 11.15 31.93
C GLU A 487 10.14 10.22 30.76
N ALA A 488 9.81 10.79 29.61
CA ALA A 488 9.61 10.03 28.38
C ALA A 488 10.89 9.30 27.98
N GLY A 489 12.04 10.00 27.98
CA GLY A 489 13.32 9.40 27.60
C GLY A 489 13.76 8.25 28.49
N ARG A 490 13.52 8.35 29.81
CA ARG A 490 13.75 7.25 30.76
C ARG A 490 12.87 6.05 30.44
N TRP A 491 11.59 6.26 30.15
CA TRP A 491 10.70 5.17 29.75
C TRP A 491 11.17 4.48 28.45
N VAL A 492 11.59 5.25 27.45
CA VAL A 492 12.14 4.70 26.20
C VAL A 492 13.44 3.92 26.49
N TRP A 493 14.28 4.41 27.41
CA TRP A 493 15.50 3.72 27.81
C TRP A 493 15.22 2.36 28.47
N ASP A 494 14.19 2.26 29.31
CA ASP A 494 13.76 0.97 29.88
C ASP A 494 13.39 -0.03 28.75
N GLN A 495 12.76 0.46 27.67
CA GLN A 495 12.50 -0.34 26.47
C GLN A 495 13.78 -0.74 25.73
N VAL A 496 14.79 0.16 25.66
CA VAL A 496 16.11 -0.16 25.10
C VAL A 496 16.81 -1.26 25.92
N GLU A 497 16.70 -1.25 27.25
CA GLU A 497 17.28 -2.31 28.07
C GLU A 497 16.61 -3.66 27.77
N ILE A 498 15.28 -3.70 27.63
CA ILE A 498 14.53 -4.91 27.21
C ILE A 498 15.00 -5.38 25.83
N PHE A 499 15.17 -4.45 24.89
CA PHE A 499 15.64 -4.76 23.54
C PHE A 499 17.06 -5.34 23.54
N SER A 500 17.98 -4.71 24.29
CA SER A 500 19.39 -5.08 24.39
C SER A 500 19.56 -6.50 24.94
N LEU A 501 18.83 -6.82 26.02
CA LEU A 501 18.85 -8.13 26.66
C LEU A 501 18.48 -9.27 25.71
N ARG A 502 17.71 -9.00 24.65
CA ARG A 502 17.20 -10.02 23.73
C ARG A 502 18.01 -10.14 22.45
N HIS A 503 18.46 -9.01 21.92
CA HIS A 503 18.90 -8.94 20.54
C HIS A 503 20.40 -8.75 20.38
N HIS A 504 21.16 -8.41 21.42
CA HIS A 504 22.63 -8.41 21.40
C HIS A 504 23.22 -7.83 20.09
N LYS A 505 22.92 -6.55 19.82
CA LYS A 505 23.32 -5.87 18.58
C LYS A 505 23.77 -4.46 18.87
N ASP A 506 24.60 -3.93 17.96
CA ASP A 506 25.11 -2.57 17.91
C ASP A 506 24.04 -1.51 18.23
N LEU A 507 24.10 -1.00 19.47
CA LEU A 507 23.25 0.06 20.01
C LEU A 507 23.99 1.40 20.10
N ALA A 508 25.14 1.58 19.43
CA ALA A 508 25.99 2.76 19.60
C ALA A 508 25.23 4.08 19.43
N SER A 509 24.42 4.17 18.37
CA SER A 509 23.61 5.35 18.06
C SER A 509 22.54 5.65 19.12
N ILE A 510 21.93 4.61 19.71
CA ILE A 510 20.92 4.75 20.76
C ILE A 510 21.55 5.15 22.10
N VAL A 511 22.71 4.56 22.43
CA VAL A 511 23.50 4.94 23.61
C VAL A 511 23.93 6.40 23.50
N GLY A 512 24.45 6.83 22.34
CA GLY A 512 24.81 8.23 22.09
C GLY A 512 23.63 9.19 22.30
N MET A 513 22.45 8.83 21.78
CA MET A 513 21.24 9.64 21.95
C MET A 513 20.79 9.75 23.42
N MET A 514 20.88 8.66 24.19
CA MET A 514 20.55 8.71 25.62
C MET A 514 21.58 9.50 26.44
N LEU A 515 22.88 9.40 26.11
CA LEU A 515 23.90 10.22 26.74
C LEU A 515 23.68 11.71 26.45
N ALA A 516 23.29 12.05 25.21
CA ALA A 516 22.88 13.40 24.84
C ALA A 516 21.69 13.89 25.68
N LEU A 517 20.67 13.05 25.88
CA LEU A 517 19.54 13.39 26.77
C LEU A 517 20.00 13.66 28.19
N CYS A 518 20.85 12.80 28.76
CA CYS A 518 21.35 13.00 30.12
C CYS A 518 22.13 14.32 30.25
N LEU A 519 22.92 14.71 29.24
CA LEU A 519 23.62 15.99 29.24
C LEU A 519 22.65 17.16 29.16
N LYS A 520 21.63 17.06 28.31
CA LYS A 520 20.64 18.12 28.10
C LYS A 520 19.76 18.37 29.34
N CYS A 521 19.40 17.31 30.07
CA CYS A 521 18.58 17.37 31.28
C CYS A 521 19.39 17.45 32.60
N ASP A 522 20.72 17.60 32.56
CA ASP A 522 21.65 17.56 33.74
C ASP A 522 21.54 16.31 34.63
N GLU A 523 21.21 15.16 34.03
CA GLU A 523 21.00 13.88 34.71
C GLU A 523 22.30 13.06 34.83
N ARG A 524 23.24 13.59 35.64
CA ARG A 524 24.62 13.08 35.76
C ARG A 524 24.71 11.64 36.24
N TYR A 525 23.85 11.24 37.19
CA TYR A 525 23.88 9.88 37.73
C TYR A 525 23.58 8.84 36.63
N MET A 526 22.59 9.11 35.79
CA MET A 526 22.24 8.23 34.69
C MET A 526 23.26 8.27 33.57
N PHE A 527 23.85 9.44 33.30
CA PHE A 527 24.99 9.57 32.39
C PHE A 527 26.12 8.63 32.81
N ASP A 528 26.59 8.73 34.05
CA ASP A 528 27.70 7.92 34.57
C ASP A 528 27.39 6.42 34.53
N LYS A 529 26.15 6.04 34.87
CA LYS A 529 25.68 4.66 34.82
C LYS A 529 25.69 4.10 33.40
N ILE A 530 25.14 4.83 32.43
CA ILE A 530 25.06 4.38 31.03
C ILE A 530 26.45 4.35 30.40
N PHE A 531 27.24 5.39 30.65
CA PHE A 531 28.61 5.51 30.19
C PHE A 531 29.49 4.36 30.70
N SER A 532 29.42 4.06 32.01
CA SER A 532 30.12 2.93 32.61
C SER A 532 29.66 1.60 32.04
N ASN A 533 28.35 1.40 31.87
CA ASN A 533 27.79 0.19 31.26
C ASN A 533 28.27 0.00 29.82
N ALA A 534 28.38 1.08 29.05
CA ALA A 534 28.89 1.06 27.69
C ALA A 534 30.38 0.68 27.65
N LEU A 535 31.21 1.24 28.54
CA LEU A 535 32.63 0.87 28.70
C LEU A 535 32.83 -0.59 29.11
N HIS A 536 31.91 -1.15 29.91
CA HIS A 536 31.92 -2.56 30.27
C HIS A 536 31.29 -3.49 29.21
N HIS A 537 31.10 -3.01 27.97
CA HIS A 537 30.53 -3.78 26.86
C HIS A 537 29.15 -4.38 27.12
N LYS A 538 28.36 -3.84 28.08
CA LYS A 538 26.98 -4.33 28.36
C LYS A 538 26.10 -4.27 27.11
N TYR A 539 26.31 -3.26 26.26
CA TYR A 539 25.56 -3.02 25.04
C TYR A 539 26.23 -3.60 23.78
N GLN A 540 27.30 -4.38 23.93
CA GLN A 540 28.04 -5.03 22.83
C GLN A 540 28.39 -4.10 21.66
N LEU A 541 28.77 -2.87 22.01
CA LEU A 541 29.37 -1.91 21.08
C LEU A 541 30.65 -2.53 20.50
N LYS A 542 30.98 -2.28 19.22
CA LYS A 542 32.19 -2.86 18.62
C LYS A 542 33.41 -2.36 19.41
N VAL A 543 34.43 -3.19 19.60
CA VAL A 543 35.59 -2.86 20.44
C VAL A 543 36.23 -1.51 20.04
N ASP A 544 36.26 -1.21 18.74
CA ASP A 544 36.80 0.05 18.20
C ASP A 544 35.91 1.28 18.50
N GLU A 545 34.65 1.06 18.93
CA GLU A 545 33.65 2.08 19.27
C GLU A 545 33.56 2.33 20.79
N VAL A 546 34.29 1.57 21.63
CA VAL A 546 34.21 1.66 23.10
C VAL A 546 35.43 2.37 23.68
N THR A 547 35.56 3.66 23.39
CA THR A 547 36.48 4.53 24.14
C THR A 547 35.70 5.68 24.76
N PRO A 548 36.16 6.24 25.91
CA PRO A 548 35.52 7.40 26.51
C PRO A 548 35.33 8.55 25.52
N VAL A 549 36.34 8.80 24.68
CA VAL A 549 36.31 9.82 23.63
C VAL A 549 35.22 9.54 22.62
N VAL A 550 35.11 8.30 22.12
CA VAL A 550 34.08 7.95 21.12
C VAL A 550 32.66 8.05 21.69
N LEU A 551 32.44 7.69 22.96
CA LEU A 551 31.12 7.83 23.60
C LEU A 551 30.72 9.30 23.78
N THR A 552 31.67 10.16 24.17
CA THR A 552 31.45 11.61 24.22
C THR A 552 31.19 12.18 22.82
N ASP A 553 31.99 11.78 21.82
CA ASP A 553 31.80 12.18 20.42
C ASP A 553 30.42 11.77 19.89
N LEU A 554 29.92 10.59 20.27
CA LEU A 554 28.57 10.12 19.91
C LEU A 554 27.48 10.99 20.53
N ALA A 555 27.61 11.37 21.80
CA ALA A 555 26.66 12.25 22.47
C ALA A 555 26.67 13.66 21.85
N GLU A 556 27.86 14.23 21.61
CA GLU A 556 28.02 15.52 20.93
C GLU A 556 27.53 15.50 19.49
N ALA A 557 27.74 14.39 18.76
CA ALA A 557 27.23 14.22 17.41
C ALA A 557 25.70 14.15 17.39
N ALA A 558 25.09 13.51 18.39
CA ALA A 558 23.63 13.47 18.54
C ALA A 558 23.06 14.86 18.84
N LEU A 559 23.65 15.61 19.78
CA LEU A 559 23.24 16.99 20.09
C LEU A 559 23.35 17.90 18.87
N ARG A 560 24.51 17.89 18.18
CA ARG A 560 24.70 18.66 16.95
C ARG A 560 23.70 18.28 15.87
N GLY A 561 23.41 16.99 15.72
CA GLY A 561 22.40 16.52 14.76
C GLY A 561 21.04 17.16 14.98
N ILE A 562 20.59 17.21 16.24
CA ILE A 562 19.29 17.79 16.61
C ILE A 562 19.28 19.30 16.42
N GLU A 563 20.37 20.00 16.72
CA GLU A 563 20.51 21.44 16.47
C GLU A 563 20.40 21.76 14.98
N TYR A 564 21.04 20.97 14.11
CA TYR A 564 20.93 21.14 12.66
C TYR A 564 19.52 20.88 12.13
N ASP A 565 18.81 19.89 12.68
CA ASP A 565 17.45 19.58 12.26
C ASP A 565 16.48 20.72 12.63
N GLY A 566 16.64 21.30 13.82
CA GLY A 566 15.83 22.46 14.23
C GLY A 566 16.01 23.67 13.31
N GLN A 567 17.23 23.91 12.83
CA GLN A 567 17.51 25.04 11.95
C GLN A 567 16.93 24.87 10.53
N MET A 568 16.78 23.64 10.03
CA MET A 568 16.18 23.38 8.72
C MET A 568 14.64 23.49 8.75
N ASP A 569 14.02 23.12 9.88
CA ASP A 569 12.57 23.29 10.08
C ASP A 569 12.20 24.79 10.02
N ASP A 570 13.04 25.68 10.57
CA ASP A 570 12.80 27.14 10.57
C ASP A 570 12.99 27.79 9.17
N ASP A 571 13.92 27.30 8.35
CA ASP A 571 14.21 27.86 7.01
C ASP A 571 13.18 27.42 5.93
N GLU A 572 12.49 26.28 6.10
CA GLU A 572 11.44 25.82 5.17
C GLU A 572 10.17 26.69 5.25
N ASP A 573 9.80 27.17 6.45
CA ASP A 573 8.64 28.05 6.64
C ASP A 573 8.85 29.47 6.04
N ASP A 574 10.09 29.97 6.01
CA ASP A 574 10.44 31.27 5.42
C ASP A 574 10.52 31.21 3.87
N ALA A 575 10.90 30.05 3.30
CA ALA A 575 10.99 29.87 1.85
C ALA A 575 9.61 29.86 1.15
N ASP A 576 8.58 29.32 1.81
CA ASP A 576 7.22 29.29 1.26
C ASP A 576 6.56 30.69 1.29
N THR A 577 6.90 31.50 2.32
CA THR A 577 6.42 32.89 2.43
C THR A 577 6.99 33.78 1.31
N THR A 578 8.24 33.54 0.90
CA THR A 578 8.89 34.33 -0.16
C THR A 578 8.46 33.90 -1.57
N ALA A 579 8.04 32.64 -1.74
CA ALA A 579 7.49 32.15 -3.01
C ALA A 579 6.06 32.67 -3.25
N GLY A 580 5.24 32.79 -2.20
CA GLY A 580 3.88 33.37 -2.29
C GLY A 580 3.86 34.82 -2.77
N GLU A 581 4.78 35.66 -2.30
CA GLU A 581 4.82 37.09 -2.68
C GLU A 581 5.27 37.34 -4.14
N ILE A 582 6.00 36.39 -4.74
CA ILE A 582 6.44 36.52 -6.15
C ILE A 582 5.31 36.15 -7.11
N TYR A 583 4.42 35.22 -6.74
CA TYR A 583 3.25 34.86 -7.55
C TYR A 583 2.09 35.86 -7.40
N GLU A 584 1.84 36.43 -6.22
CA GLU A 584 0.82 37.47 -6.05
C GLU A 584 1.14 38.78 -6.81
N ALA A 585 2.42 39.07 -7.06
CA ALA A 585 2.83 40.25 -7.81
C ALA A 585 2.62 40.13 -9.34
N GLU A 586 2.60 38.92 -9.91
CA GLU A 586 2.28 38.70 -11.33
C GLU A 586 0.76 38.58 -11.58
N GLU A 587 -0.01 38.06 -10.61
CA GLU A 587 -1.46 37.89 -10.72
C GLU A 587 -2.25 39.20 -10.53
N ALA A 588 -1.72 40.15 -9.75
CA ALA A 588 -2.33 41.46 -9.53
C ALA A 588 -2.39 42.38 -10.77
N THR A 589 -1.76 42.00 -11.89
CA THR A 589 -1.84 42.77 -13.15
C THR A 589 -2.85 42.23 -14.18
N GLU A 590 -3.41 41.02 -13.98
CA GLU A 590 -4.42 40.46 -14.90
C GLU A 590 -5.85 40.41 -14.31
N GLU A 591 -6.04 40.61 -13.00
CA GLU A 591 -7.33 40.40 -12.32
C GLU A 591 -8.24 41.65 -12.16
N ALA A 592 -8.00 42.73 -12.90
CA ALA A 592 -8.84 43.93 -12.84
C ALA A 592 -10.09 43.90 -13.76
N ALA A 593 -10.48 42.74 -14.29
CA ALA A 593 -11.53 42.67 -15.31
C ALA A 593 -12.49 41.49 -15.23
N PHE A 594 -12.77 40.85 -14.08
CA PHE A 594 -13.92 39.93 -13.98
C PHE A 594 -14.28 39.59 -12.53
N TYR A 595 -15.11 40.40 -11.87
CA TYR A 595 -15.78 39.97 -10.62
C TYR A 595 -17.29 39.85 -10.85
N GLY A 596 -17.76 38.61 -10.85
CA GLY A 596 -19.15 38.23 -10.64
C GLY A 596 -19.16 37.14 -9.56
N ASP A 597 -19.94 37.37 -8.50
CA ASP A 597 -20.06 36.55 -7.30
C ASP A 597 -20.18 35.04 -7.60
N GLY A 598 -19.32 34.23 -6.96
CA GLY A 598 -19.33 32.78 -7.06
C GLY A 598 -18.66 32.13 -5.84
N GLU A 599 -19.44 31.35 -5.12
CA GLU A 599 -19.11 30.60 -3.90
C GLU A 599 -17.87 29.70 -4.06
N THR A 600 -17.07 29.59 -2.99
CA THR A 600 -15.90 28.72 -2.91
C THR A 600 -16.29 27.23 -2.95
N PRO A 601 -15.52 26.35 -3.63
CA PRO A 601 -15.82 24.92 -3.64
C PRO A 601 -15.37 24.26 -2.34
N GLU A 602 -16.30 23.62 -1.64
CA GLU A 602 -16.02 22.75 -0.50
C GLU A 602 -15.10 21.58 -0.93
N SER A 603 -14.08 21.30 -0.11
CA SER A 603 -13.22 20.13 -0.26
C SER A 603 -14.03 18.83 -0.21
N PRO A 604 -13.69 17.79 -1.00
CA PRO A 604 -14.44 16.55 -1.02
C PRO A 604 -14.24 15.78 0.30
N MET A 605 -15.18 15.99 1.21
CA MET A 605 -15.40 15.16 2.40
C MET A 605 -15.63 13.71 1.93
N TRP A 606 -14.89 12.77 2.50
CA TRP A 606 -15.09 11.34 2.24
C TRP A 606 -16.54 10.96 2.55
N SER A 607 -17.37 10.77 1.52
CA SER A 607 -18.78 10.45 1.73
C SER A 607 -18.91 9.06 2.39
N GLU A 608 -19.83 8.96 3.34
CA GLU A 608 -20.17 7.76 4.11
C GLU A 608 -20.69 6.60 3.22
N ASP A 609 -20.91 6.84 1.92
CA ASP A 609 -21.65 5.96 1.00
C ASP A 609 -20.87 4.74 0.48
N ILE A 610 -19.55 4.67 0.69
CA ILE A 610 -18.72 3.57 0.17
C ILE A 610 -18.97 2.23 0.91
N TRP A 611 -19.67 2.26 2.06
CA TRP A 611 -19.77 1.12 2.98
C TRP A 611 -21.19 0.60 3.19
N VAL A 612 -21.96 0.40 2.10
CA VAL A 612 -23.21 -0.37 2.17
C VAL A 612 -22.92 -1.87 2.37
N GLU A 613 -23.73 -2.45 3.24
CA GLU A 613 -23.65 -3.74 3.93
C GLU A 613 -23.41 -4.98 3.04
N GLU A 614 -22.65 -5.95 3.55
CA GLU A 614 -22.58 -7.31 3.00
C GLU A 614 -23.29 -8.29 3.94
N ASP A 615 -24.43 -8.81 3.50
CA ASP A 615 -25.03 -10.03 4.05
C ASP A 615 -24.38 -11.25 3.37
N PHE A 616 -23.54 -11.96 4.12
CA PHE A 616 -23.09 -13.30 3.75
C PHE A 616 -24.21 -14.30 4.10
N THR A 617 -25.10 -14.57 3.15
CA THR A 617 -25.90 -15.81 3.16
C THR A 617 -25.50 -16.66 1.96
N GLU A 618 -24.63 -17.63 2.21
CA GLU A 618 -24.20 -18.60 1.20
C GLU A 618 -25.20 -19.77 1.18
N ASN A 619 -26.01 -19.80 0.13
CA ASN A 619 -26.94 -20.87 -0.18
C ASN A 619 -26.29 -21.78 -1.23
N ASP A 620 -25.28 -22.58 -0.85
CA ASP A 620 -24.67 -23.54 -1.77
C ASP A 620 -24.15 -24.81 -1.08
N SER A 621 -25.02 -25.47 -0.31
CA SER A 621 -24.74 -26.77 0.32
C SER A 621 -25.80 -27.84 0.03
N LYS A 622 -26.05 -28.15 -1.25
CA LYS A 622 -26.69 -29.43 -1.61
C LYS A 622 -26.13 -30.02 -2.89
N GLN A 623 -25.05 -30.78 -2.76
CA GLN A 623 -24.86 -32.09 -3.43
C GLN A 623 -23.52 -32.72 -2.99
N ARG A 624 -23.50 -33.38 -1.83
CA ARG A 624 -22.52 -34.43 -1.54
C ARG A 624 -23.25 -35.75 -1.37
N LYS A 625 -22.98 -36.67 -2.30
CA LYS A 625 -23.41 -38.07 -2.27
C LYS A 625 -22.85 -38.76 -1.03
N GLN A 626 -23.72 -39.42 -0.25
CA GLN A 626 -23.34 -40.31 0.85
C GLN A 626 -22.61 -41.55 0.32
N PRO A 627 -21.61 -42.08 1.04
CA PRO A 627 -21.10 -43.42 0.78
C PRO A 627 -22.02 -44.48 1.41
N ARG A 628 -22.26 -45.53 0.63
CA ARG A 628 -23.01 -46.73 0.99
C ARG A 628 -22.16 -47.57 1.95
N ILE A 629 -22.64 -47.78 3.17
CA ILE A 629 -22.04 -48.71 4.15
C ILE A 629 -22.76 -50.04 3.96
N ASP A 630 -22.07 -51.03 3.38
CA ASP A 630 -22.52 -52.42 3.38
C ASP A 630 -22.03 -53.11 4.66
N SER A 631 -23.00 -53.63 5.40
CA SER A 631 -22.83 -54.44 6.58
C SER A 631 -22.45 -55.87 6.21
N THR A 632 -21.32 -56.38 6.71
CA THR A 632 -21.12 -57.81 6.94
C THR A 632 -20.47 -57.98 8.31
N LYS A 633 -21.23 -58.66 9.18
CA LYS A 633 -20.95 -58.87 10.59
C LYS A 633 -20.85 -60.38 10.76
N ASP A 634 -19.66 -60.94 10.58
CA ASP A 634 -19.39 -62.32 10.95
C ASP A 634 -18.70 -62.39 12.31
N ARG A 635 -19.29 -63.27 13.12
CA ARG A 635 -19.13 -63.47 14.55
C ARG A 635 -18.19 -64.66 14.68
N MET A 636 -17.00 -64.49 15.28
CA MET A 636 -16.21 -65.63 15.75
C MET A 636 -16.24 -65.69 17.27
N ASP A 637 -16.70 -66.85 17.71
CA ASP A 637 -16.80 -67.31 19.08
C ASP A 637 -15.42 -67.47 19.72
N GLY A 638 -15.32 -67.04 20.98
CA GLY A 638 -14.29 -67.49 21.91
C GLY A 638 -14.90 -68.46 22.92
N LYS A 639 -14.40 -69.70 22.96
CA LYS A 639 -14.38 -70.59 24.14
C LYS A 639 -13.50 -71.82 23.89
N LYS A 640 -12.24 -71.75 24.31
CA LYS A 640 -11.61 -72.57 25.37
C LYS A 640 -10.16 -72.19 25.55
#